data_AF-A0A4W3II41-F1
#
_entry.id   AF-A0A4W3II41-F1
#
_cell.length_a   1.000
_cell.length_b   1.000
_cell.length_c   1.000
_cell.angle_alpha   90.00
_cell.angle_beta   90.00
_cell.angle_gamma   90.00
#
_symmetry.space_group_name_H-M   'P 1'
#
loop_
_entity.id
_entity.type
_entity.pdbx_description
1 polymer ?
#
loop_
_entity_poly.entity_id
_entity_poly.type
_entity_poly.pdbx_seq_one_letter_code
_entity_poly.pdbx_strand_id
1 'polypeptide(L)'
;MAAAGKWLLIHFSLFSFATRTSAFNLDAENVLKKTGDRNSLFGFALAMHHQVTPRKELMLLVGAPKAKALSNQNANITGGLYKCPITSAERDCERVIFDNFANNDENKEDQWMGVSVASQKVGGKVLVCAHRYEQRRHRNTAIESRDVTGQCYILSEDLVFRDDQFDANVKICHGRLPSHKKFGICQQGVASTFGKDSDYAVYGVPGAYYWKGIVHVESRSTDFTNFDDGPYEVGDENKRDESKVPVPQNSYLGFSLDSGKGITNQDELTFVSGAPRDKHSGAVVFLKMVRQSNTLEAEHILKGEGLASSFGYDVAVVDLNKDGWNDIVVGAPQFFDKETEIGGAVYVYINQKGDWSNITPIRLNGTKDSMFGLAVENIGDINKDGYEDIAVGAPFTEGGKVFIYHGSSSGINTRPVQVLEGKHLNAENFGYSLAGGMDLDENNYPDIAVGSLGDSENIKDKLHPISIAVGVAINQSNRKKRQAGNLQNLLPVLSQSEPEAAKVQFLKEGCGPDHICQSNLKLNYRFCSRIDNQDRCICFAVYFNLGIASLNIMWPKEINNKKWLLYLTKITSKNIENVVCSPTGEINSLKLKETTNQSRKKREINKAESDKTSIRPFSFFSEERKYKTLDCTKNSTARCVNISCPLKDLDSSAVLVLHSRLWNSTFLEEFSNLNYLDIIVKAMIIFQSEANVVVKNAETEVRVTVFPDQRVTQYFGVPWWIIFVAILLAILLLVLLMFLLWKCGFFKHSQFDDSVPQYHGVWIRKEKREPFEDKIK
;
A
#
# COMPACT_ATOMS: atom_id res chain seq x y z
N MET A 1 3.52 -80.36 -17.92
CA MET A 1 2.40 -79.50 -17.48
C MET A 1 2.71 -78.98 -16.09
N ALA A 2 2.33 -77.73 -15.82
CA ALA A 2 2.45 -76.97 -14.56
C ALA A 2 3.87 -76.48 -14.16
N ALA A 3 4.15 -75.20 -14.48
CA ALA A 3 4.73 -74.19 -13.58
C ALA A 3 5.22 -72.95 -14.36
N ALA A 4 4.36 -72.31 -15.14
CA ALA A 4 4.66 -71.05 -15.85
C ALA A 4 3.58 -69.99 -15.58
N GLY A 5 3.13 -69.87 -14.34
CA GLY A 5 1.97 -69.03 -14.00
C GLY A 5 2.02 -68.31 -12.66
N LYS A 6 3.21 -68.10 -12.06
CA LYS A 6 3.30 -67.42 -10.74
C LYS A 6 4.32 -66.28 -10.63
N TRP A 7 5.04 -65.94 -11.69
CA TRP A 7 6.04 -64.85 -11.65
C TRP A 7 5.62 -63.55 -12.35
N LEU A 8 4.49 -63.52 -13.07
CA LEU A 8 3.98 -62.29 -13.70
C LEU A 8 3.04 -61.45 -12.81
N LEU A 9 2.49 -62.03 -11.74
CA LEU A 9 1.54 -61.32 -10.86
C LEU A 9 2.21 -60.54 -9.73
N ILE A 10 3.49 -60.81 -9.41
CA ILE A 10 4.19 -60.13 -8.31
C ILE A 10 4.84 -58.82 -8.78
N HIS A 11 5.14 -58.66 -10.07
CA HIS A 11 5.66 -57.40 -10.61
C HIS A 11 4.58 -56.37 -10.94
N PHE A 12 3.32 -56.77 -11.13
CA PHE A 12 2.21 -55.83 -11.32
C PHE A 12 1.64 -55.28 -10.00
N SER A 13 1.88 -55.96 -8.88
CA SER A 13 1.47 -55.51 -7.53
C SER A 13 2.48 -54.62 -6.82
N LEU A 14 3.66 -54.37 -7.41
CA LEU A 14 4.68 -53.45 -6.86
C LEU A 14 4.83 -52.14 -7.65
N PHE A 15 4.02 -51.94 -8.69
CA PHE A 15 4.01 -50.72 -9.52
C PHE A 15 2.67 -49.97 -9.50
N SER A 16 1.77 -50.31 -8.58
CA SER A 16 0.56 -49.54 -8.29
C SER A 16 0.43 -49.41 -6.77
N PHE A 17 0.28 -48.17 -6.30
CA PHE A 17 0.40 -47.70 -4.90
C PHE A 17 1.81 -47.42 -4.39
N ALA A 18 2.57 -46.66 -5.18
CA ALA A 18 3.38 -45.58 -4.62
C ALA A 18 2.92 -44.24 -5.23
N THR A 19 1.61 -43.99 -5.23
CA THR A 19 1.13 -42.62 -5.15
C THR A 19 1.65 -42.10 -3.83
N ARG A 20 2.69 -41.26 -3.86
CA ARG A 20 2.98 -40.36 -2.75
C ARG A 20 1.73 -39.51 -2.56
N THR A 21 0.81 -39.97 -1.71
CA THR A 21 -0.18 -39.10 -1.11
C THR A 21 0.61 -38.21 -0.17
N SER A 22 1.09 -37.08 -0.68
CA SER A 22 1.37 -35.94 0.20
C SER A 22 0.01 -35.53 0.76
N ALA A 23 -0.32 -36.02 1.95
CA ALA A 23 -1.36 -35.40 2.74
C ALA A 23 -0.84 -33.99 3.04
N PHE A 24 -1.43 -33.01 2.38
CA PHE A 24 -1.28 -31.61 2.73
C PHE A 24 -2.17 -31.36 3.96
N ASN A 25 -1.70 -30.53 4.88
CA ASN A 25 -2.22 -30.37 6.24
C ASN A 25 -3.55 -29.60 6.32
N LEU A 26 -3.83 -28.67 5.40
CA LEU A 26 -5.10 -27.93 5.42
C LEU A 26 -6.18 -28.65 4.61
N ASP A 27 -7.28 -29.01 5.27
CA ASP A 27 -8.46 -29.57 4.61
C ASP A 27 -9.17 -28.47 3.78
N ALA A 28 -9.10 -28.61 2.45
CA ALA A 28 -9.74 -27.71 1.51
C ALA A 28 -11.16 -28.15 1.09
N GLU A 29 -11.58 -29.36 1.48
CA GLU A 29 -12.87 -29.94 1.13
C GLU A 29 -13.92 -29.70 2.23
N ASN A 30 -13.57 -29.93 3.50
CA ASN A 30 -14.49 -29.80 4.64
C ASN A 30 -14.23 -28.52 5.45
N VAL A 31 -14.37 -27.36 4.81
CA VAL A 31 -14.13 -26.06 5.46
C VAL A 31 -15.34 -25.57 6.27
N LEU A 32 -15.08 -24.91 7.39
CA LEU A 32 -16.11 -24.18 8.14
C LEU A 32 -16.42 -22.84 7.44
N LYS A 33 -17.60 -22.74 6.85
CA LYS A 33 -18.05 -21.51 6.19
C LYS A 33 -18.85 -20.65 7.16
N LYS A 34 -18.47 -19.38 7.31
CA LYS A 34 -19.20 -18.36 8.08
C LYS A 34 -19.68 -17.25 7.17
N THR A 35 -20.93 -16.82 7.34
CA THR A 35 -21.56 -15.79 6.50
C THR A 35 -22.17 -14.69 7.35
N GLY A 36 -21.97 -13.44 6.92
CA GLY A 36 -22.52 -12.26 7.56
C GLY A 36 -23.67 -11.63 6.78
N ASP A 37 -24.05 -10.42 7.18
CA ASP A 37 -25.06 -9.63 6.49
C ASP A 37 -24.59 -9.22 5.08
N ARG A 38 -25.51 -9.22 4.10
CA ARG A 38 -25.20 -8.77 2.73
C ARG A 38 -24.68 -7.33 2.71
N ASN A 39 -23.74 -7.04 1.81
CA ASN A 39 -23.11 -5.73 1.63
C ASN A 39 -22.41 -5.17 2.89
N SER A 40 -22.21 -5.97 3.93
CA SER A 40 -21.54 -5.52 5.17
C SER A 40 -20.01 -5.53 5.10
N LEU A 41 -19.45 -6.07 4.01
CA LEU A 41 -18.02 -6.41 3.90
C LEU A 41 -17.56 -7.34 5.03
N PHE A 42 -18.42 -8.28 5.44
CA PHE A 42 -18.06 -9.31 6.40
C PHE A 42 -16.85 -10.11 5.91
N GLY A 43 -15.80 -10.20 6.75
CA GLY A 43 -14.53 -10.81 6.37
C GLY A 43 -13.48 -9.81 5.90
N PHE A 44 -13.71 -8.50 6.08
CA PHE A 44 -12.73 -7.47 5.73
C PHE A 44 -11.46 -7.56 6.59
N ALA A 45 -11.62 -7.85 7.89
CA ALA A 45 -10.54 -8.11 8.83
C ALA A 45 -10.89 -9.33 9.68
N LEU A 46 -9.89 -10.11 10.08
CA LEU A 46 -10.05 -11.35 10.82
C LEU A 46 -9.08 -11.40 11.99
N ALA A 47 -9.49 -12.03 13.09
CA ALA A 47 -8.60 -12.40 14.18
C ALA A 47 -9.11 -13.68 14.87
N MET A 48 -8.20 -14.52 15.33
CA MET A 48 -8.53 -15.70 16.13
C MET A 48 -8.45 -15.37 17.62
N HIS A 49 -9.43 -15.83 18.41
CA HIS A 49 -9.51 -15.49 19.81
C HIS A 49 -9.96 -16.67 20.67
N HIS A 50 -9.31 -16.81 21.83
CA HIS A 50 -9.63 -17.83 22.83
C HIS A 50 -9.94 -17.15 24.15
N GLN A 51 -11.23 -17.09 24.46
CA GLN A 51 -11.73 -16.70 25.77
C GLN A 51 -11.55 -17.88 26.72
N VAL A 52 -10.90 -17.67 27.85
CA VAL A 52 -10.68 -18.56 28.99
C VAL A 52 -11.69 -18.27 30.11
N THR A 53 -12.02 -17.01 30.36
CA THR A 53 -12.93 -16.54 31.41
C THR A 53 -14.02 -15.61 30.84
N PRO A 54 -15.28 -15.67 31.33
CA PRO A 54 -15.80 -16.54 32.38
C PRO A 54 -16.05 -17.99 31.92
N ARG A 55 -16.03 -18.26 30.61
CA ARG A 55 -16.17 -19.60 30.03
C ARG A 55 -15.16 -19.78 28.91
N LYS A 56 -14.60 -20.98 28.80
CA LYS A 56 -13.75 -21.36 27.67
C LYS A 56 -14.54 -21.37 26.36
N GLU A 57 -14.12 -20.56 25.41
CA GLU A 57 -14.73 -20.42 24.09
C GLU A 57 -13.68 -20.02 23.05
N LEU A 58 -13.53 -20.83 22.01
CA LEU A 58 -12.77 -20.52 20.81
C LEU A 58 -13.71 -19.87 19.79
N MET A 59 -13.26 -18.76 19.21
CA MET A 59 -14.08 -18.01 18.28
C MET A 59 -13.22 -17.32 17.21
N LEU A 60 -13.83 -17.17 16.03
CA LEU A 60 -13.32 -16.32 14.97
C LEU A 60 -13.96 -14.93 15.11
N LEU A 61 -13.14 -13.90 15.17
CA LEU A 61 -13.57 -12.51 15.15
C LEU A 61 -13.55 -11.99 13.72
N VAL A 62 -14.66 -11.37 13.31
CA VAL A 62 -14.84 -10.92 11.93
C VAL A 62 -15.25 -9.45 11.89
N GLY A 63 -14.41 -8.64 11.26
CA GLY A 63 -14.70 -7.24 10.95
C GLY A 63 -15.61 -7.09 9.73
N ALA A 64 -16.63 -6.26 9.85
CA ALA A 64 -17.60 -5.95 8.80
C ALA A 64 -17.85 -4.43 8.74
N PRO A 65 -16.97 -3.65 8.07
CA PRO A 65 -16.98 -2.19 8.11
C PRO A 65 -18.21 -1.51 7.48
N LYS A 66 -19.03 -2.24 6.72
CA LYS A 66 -20.27 -1.75 6.12
C LYS A 66 -21.53 -2.34 6.74
N ALA A 67 -21.42 -3.03 7.88
CA ALA A 67 -22.56 -3.51 8.63
C ALA A 67 -23.50 -2.37 9.06
N LYS A 68 -24.79 -2.68 9.17
CA LYS A 68 -25.83 -1.74 9.60
C LYS A 68 -25.55 -1.19 10.99
N ALA A 69 -25.99 0.04 11.22
CA ALA A 69 -25.85 0.69 12.50
C ALA A 69 -26.62 -0.01 13.62
N LEU A 70 -26.12 0.10 14.85
CA LEU A 70 -26.88 -0.25 16.04
C LEU A 70 -28.00 0.77 16.27
N SER A 71 -29.08 0.36 16.96
CA SER A 71 -30.33 1.13 17.06
C SER A 71 -30.16 2.56 17.58
N ASN A 72 -29.18 2.81 18.44
CA ASN A 72 -29.01 4.09 19.14
C ASN A 72 -27.87 4.95 18.58
N GLN A 73 -27.25 4.56 17.46
CA GLN A 73 -26.08 5.26 16.88
C GLN A 73 -26.43 6.43 15.94
N ASN A 74 -27.72 6.71 15.70
CA ASN A 74 -28.20 7.77 14.80
C ASN A 74 -27.48 7.80 13.44
N ALA A 75 -27.30 6.63 12.85
CA ALA A 75 -26.64 6.39 11.56
C ALA A 75 -27.33 5.19 10.88
N ASN A 76 -27.11 5.02 9.57
CA ASN A 76 -27.61 3.89 8.81
C ASN A 76 -26.55 2.77 8.72
N ILE A 77 -25.29 3.16 8.49
CA ILE A 77 -24.15 2.24 8.36
C ILE A 77 -23.06 2.72 9.30
N THR A 78 -22.61 1.88 10.22
CA THR A 78 -21.47 2.20 11.11
C THR A 78 -20.34 1.18 11.03
N GLY A 79 -20.62 -0.01 10.47
CA GLY A 79 -19.72 -1.16 10.53
C GLY A 79 -19.70 -1.82 11.92
N GLY A 80 -19.05 -2.97 12.07
CA GLY A 80 -18.54 -3.43 13.36
C GLY A 80 -18.06 -4.87 13.41
N LEU A 81 -18.00 -5.41 14.63
CA LEU A 81 -17.33 -6.68 14.95
C LEU A 81 -18.32 -7.81 15.20
N TYR A 82 -18.07 -8.97 14.62
CA TYR A 82 -18.84 -10.19 14.86
C TYR A 82 -17.95 -11.23 15.54
N LYS A 83 -18.54 -11.99 16.46
CA LYS A 83 -17.95 -13.20 17.02
C LYS A 83 -18.63 -14.41 16.37
N CYS A 84 -17.84 -15.34 15.87
CA CYS A 84 -18.32 -16.54 15.19
C CYS A 84 -17.83 -17.77 15.96
N PRO A 85 -18.73 -18.59 16.50
CA PRO A 85 -18.32 -19.80 17.19
C PRO A 85 -17.83 -20.84 16.17
N ILE A 86 -16.90 -21.70 16.59
CA ILE A 86 -16.32 -22.76 15.74
C ILE A 86 -17.30 -23.93 15.64
N THR A 87 -18.38 -23.73 14.88
CA THR A 87 -19.40 -24.74 14.57
C THR A 87 -19.64 -24.86 13.07
N SER A 88 -20.28 -25.94 12.63
CA SER A 88 -20.65 -26.16 11.23
C SER A 88 -21.79 -25.27 10.72
N ALA A 89 -22.45 -24.48 11.57
CA ALA A 89 -23.52 -23.59 11.14
C ALA A 89 -22.97 -22.36 10.41
N GLU A 90 -23.54 -21.99 9.27
CA GLU A 90 -23.03 -20.86 8.46
C GLU A 90 -23.47 -19.47 8.94
N ARG A 91 -24.57 -19.38 9.69
CA ARG A 91 -25.22 -18.12 10.12
C ARG A 91 -25.45 -18.05 11.61
N ASP A 92 -24.42 -18.39 12.37
CA ASP A 92 -24.38 -18.36 13.83
C ASP A 92 -23.44 -17.27 14.39
N CYS A 93 -22.89 -16.42 13.52
CA CYS A 93 -22.09 -15.29 13.93
C CYS A 93 -22.96 -14.20 14.58
N GLU A 94 -22.56 -13.78 15.77
CA GLU A 94 -23.27 -12.78 16.55
C GLU A 94 -22.56 -11.44 16.51
N ARG A 95 -23.34 -10.37 16.39
CA ARG A 95 -22.82 -9.01 16.44
C ARG A 95 -22.40 -8.65 17.86
N VAL A 96 -21.13 -8.27 18.06
CA VAL A 96 -20.65 -7.75 19.34
C VAL A 96 -21.22 -6.34 19.54
N ILE A 97 -21.88 -6.11 20.68
CA ILE A 97 -22.55 -4.86 20.99
C ILE A 97 -21.65 -4.03 21.91
N PHE A 98 -20.95 -3.08 21.32
CA PHE A 98 -20.25 -2.00 22.01
C PHE A 98 -20.57 -0.68 21.29
N ASP A 99 -20.37 0.46 21.95
CA ASP A 99 -20.58 1.78 21.35
C ASP A 99 -22.03 2.05 20.85
N ASN A 100 -23.06 1.48 21.49
CA ASN A 100 -24.47 1.68 21.13
C ASN A 100 -25.06 2.99 21.68
N PHE A 101 -24.37 4.10 21.44
CA PHE A 101 -24.82 5.44 21.79
C PHE A 101 -24.40 6.42 20.70
N ALA A 102 -25.10 7.55 20.61
CA ALA A 102 -24.78 8.64 19.72
C ALA A 102 -24.54 9.91 20.53
N ASN A 103 -23.43 10.59 20.23
CA ASN A 103 -23.18 11.94 20.72
C ASN A 103 -23.51 12.99 19.65
N ASN A 104 -23.83 14.21 20.08
CA ASN A 104 -24.15 15.32 19.18
C ASN A 104 -22.91 15.90 18.47
N ASP A 105 -21.72 15.61 18.99
CA ASP A 105 -20.43 16.12 18.51
C ASP A 105 -19.67 15.11 17.63
N GLU A 106 -20.33 14.05 17.18
CA GLU A 106 -19.75 13.01 16.33
C GLU A 106 -20.65 12.69 15.12
N ASN A 107 -20.05 12.01 14.15
CA ASN A 107 -20.73 11.42 13.02
C ASN A 107 -20.17 10.01 12.79
N LYS A 108 -21.00 9.01 13.10
CA LYS A 108 -20.66 7.59 12.94
C LYS A 108 -21.08 7.02 11.59
N GLU A 109 -21.75 7.81 10.74
CA GLU A 109 -22.16 7.36 9.41
C GLU A 109 -20.93 6.98 8.57
N ASP A 110 -20.91 5.75 8.08
CA ASP A 110 -19.84 5.17 7.28
C ASP A 110 -18.44 5.30 7.93
N GLN A 111 -18.37 5.14 9.27
CA GLN A 111 -17.11 5.21 10.03
C GLN A 111 -16.18 4.00 9.85
N TRP A 112 -16.68 2.90 9.29
CA TRP A 112 -15.95 1.65 9.04
C TRP A 112 -15.43 0.96 10.30
N MET A 113 -16.29 0.79 11.31
CA MET A 113 -15.93 -0.02 12.48
C MET A 113 -15.68 -1.48 12.08
N GLY A 114 -14.59 -2.07 12.54
CA GLY A 114 -14.16 -3.40 12.08
C GLY A 114 -13.32 -3.37 10.79
N VAL A 115 -12.75 -2.21 10.43
CA VAL A 115 -11.74 -2.12 9.36
C VAL A 115 -10.46 -2.87 9.71
N SER A 116 -10.07 -2.85 10.99
CA SER A 116 -8.98 -3.61 11.56
C SER A 116 -9.47 -4.27 12.84
N VAL A 117 -9.02 -5.49 13.07
CA VAL A 117 -9.33 -6.31 14.23
C VAL A 117 -8.05 -7.04 14.63
N ALA A 118 -7.67 -6.96 15.90
CA ALA A 118 -6.54 -7.68 16.45
C ALA A 118 -6.90 -8.32 17.79
N SER A 119 -6.25 -9.42 18.13
CA SER A 119 -6.47 -10.15 19.38
C SER A 119 -5.13 -10.48 20.04
N GLN A 120 -5.06 -10.36 21.36
CA GLN A 120 -3.98 -10.92 22.18
C GLN A 120 -4.07 -12.46 22.31
N LYS A 121 -4.91 -13.11 21.49
CA LYS A 121 -5.07 -14.56 21.41
C LYS A 121 -5.73 -15.14 22.67
N VAL A 122 -4.98 -15.84 23.52
CA VAL A 122 -5.52 -16.64 24.64
C VAL A 122 -5.64 -15.79 25.89
N GLY A 123 -6.85 -15.69 26.45
CA GLY A 123 -7.08 -14.96 27.70
C GLY A 123 -6.86 -13.44 27.57
N GLY A 124 -6.78 -12.94 26.35
CA GLY A 124 -6.31 -11.59 26.04
C GLY A 124 -7.43 -10.65 25.58
N LYS A 125 -7.10 -9.37 25.43
CA LYS A 125 -8.00 -8.33 24.92
C LYS A 125 -8.13 -8.37 23.40
N VAL A 126 -9.15 -7.65 22.92
CA VAL A 126 -9.45 -7.50 21.50
C VAL A 126 -9.46 -6.01 21.13
N LEU A 127 -8.78 -5.65 20.05
CA LEU A 127 -8.69 -4.29 19.54
C LEU A 127 -9.45 -4.19 18.21
N VAL A 128 -10.35 -3.22 18.10
CA VAL A 128 -11.15 -2.97 16.90
C VAL A 128 -11.24 -1.48 16.58
N CYS A 129 -11.07 -1.11 15.32
CA CYS A 129 -11.01 0.31 14.93
C CYS A 129 -12.02 0.71 13.85
N ALA A 130 -12.25 2.03 13.77
CA ALA A 130 -13.06 2.74 12.80
C ALA A 130 -12.30 3.96 12.25
N HIS A 131 -11.48 3.74 11.23
CA HIS A 131 -10.59 4.79 10.68
C HIS A 131 -11.30 5.96 9.99
N ARG A 132 -12.60 5.87 9.70
CA ARG A 132 -13.38 6.96 9.07
C ARG A 132 -14.31 7.67 10.05
N TYR A 133 -14.20 7.40 11.34
CA TYR A 133 -14.92 8.14 12.36
C TYR A 133 -14.65 9.64 12.26
N GLU A 134 -15.73 10.41 12.26
CA GLU A 134 -15.72 11.87 12.10
C GLU A 134 -16.13 12.54 13.43
N GLN A 135 -15.31 13.49 13.86
CA GLN A 135 -15.64 14.41 14.93
C GLN A 135 -16.15 15.73 14.34
N ARG A 136 -17.24 16.27 14.93
CA ARG A 136 -17.81 17.56 14.56
C ARG A 136 -17.47 18.61 15.61
N ARG A 137 -16.98 19.78 15.17
CA ARG A 137 -16.73 20.94 16.05
C ARG A 137 -17.53 22.13 15.59
N HIS A 138 -17.92 22.99 16.54
CA HIS A 138 -18.67 24.23 16.29
C HIS A 138 -19.94 24.01 15.45
N ARG A 139 -20.72 23.00 15.80
CA ARG A 139 -21.94 22.57 15.09
C ARG A 139 -22.92 23.72 14.89
N ASN A 140 -23.54 23.79 13.70
CA ASN A 140 -24.53 24.81 13.34
C ASN A 140 -24.00 26.25 13.42
N THR A 141 -22.68 26.43 13.31
CA THR A 141 -22.04 27.75 13.20
C THR A 141 -21.36 27.90 11.85
N ALA A 142 -20.98 29.12 11.48
CA ALA A 142 -20.25 29.39 10.23
C ALA A 142 -18.83 28.77 10.16
N ILE A 143 -18.34 28.18 11.26
CA ILE A 143 -16.99 27.62 11.40
C ILE A 143 -17.08 26.11 11.74
N GLU A 144 -18.18 25.44 11.37
CA GLU A 144 -18.31 23.99 11.57
C GLU A 144 -17.15 23.26 10.86
N SER A 145 -16.42 22.43 11.61
CA SER A 145 -15.35 21.58 11.07
C SER A 145 -15.67 20.11 11.28
N ARG A 146 -15.23 19.29 10.35
CA ARG A 146 -15.39 17.83 10.34
C ARG A 146 -14.03 17.20 10.22
N ASP A 147 -13.55 16.65 11.32
CA ASP A 147 -12.24 16.05 11.42
C ASP A 147 -12.40 14.52 11.33
N VAL A 148 -11.77 13.89 10.35
CA VAL A 148 -11.79 12.43 10.18
C VAL A 148 -10.64 11.85 10.99
N THR A 149 -10.82 11.81 12.30
CA THR A 149 -9.75 11.40 13.23
C THR A 149 -9.56 9.89 13.20
N GLY A 150 -10.64 9.12 13.09
CA GLY A 150 -10.68 7.71 13.44
C GLY A 150 -10.86 7.49 14.96
N GLN A 151 -11.22 6.27 15.37
CA GLN A 151 -11.28 5.82 16.76
C GLN A 151 -11.05 4.31 16.87
N CYS A 152 -10.64 3.83 18.05
CA CYS A 152 -10.47 2.40 18.33
C CYS A 152 -11.03 2.04 19.70
N TYR A 153 -11.45 0.79 19.87
CA TYR A 153 -11.93 0.23 21.13
C TYR A 153 -11.07 -0.97 21.51
N ILE A 154 -10.60 -0.98 22.75
CA ILE A 154 -10.05 -2.17 23.39
C ILE A 154 -11.19 -2.80 24.19
N LEU A 155 -11.53 -4.03 23.84
CA LEU A 155 -12.49 -4.87 24.54
C LEU A 155 -11.74 -5.86 25.40
N SER A 156 -12.33 -6.21 26.53
CA SER A 156 -11.90 -7.33 27.35
C SER A 156 -11.99 -8.67 26.63
N GLU A 157 -11.42 -9.70 27.25
CA GLU A 157 -11.42 -11.09 26.77
C GLU A 157 -12.83 -11.64 26.49
N ASP A 158 -13.85 -11.23 27.24
CA ASP A 158 -15.24 -11.62 26.99
C ASP A 158 -15.99 -10.70 26.01
N LEU A 159 -15.24 -9.89 25.26
CA LEU A 159 -15.73 -8.93 24.26
C LEU A 159 -16.66 -7.86 24.84
N VAL A 160 -16.60 -7.64 26.16
CA VAL A 160 -17.34 -6.58 26.84
C VAL A 160 -16.47 -5.32 26.88
N PHE A 161 -17.08 -4.17 26.61
CA PHE A 161 -16.47 -2.88 26.86
C PHE A 161 -16.80 -2.43 28.28
N ARG A 162 -15.84 -2.51 29.19
CA ARG A 162 -15.94 -1.93 30.54
C ARG A 162 -15.27 -0.55 30.44
N ASP A 163 -15.94 0.56 30.74
CA ASP A 163 -15.27 1.88 30.64
C ASP A 163 -14.32 2.06 31.86
N ASP A 164 -13.25 1.27 31.93
CA ASP A 164 -12.29 1.18 33.04
C ASP A 164 -10.86 1.52 32.58
N GLN A 165 -9.87 1.38 33.48
CA GLN A 165 -8.49 1.78 33.17
C GLN A 165 -7.82 0.92 32.07
N PHE A 166 -8.35 -0.27 31.78
CA PHE A 166 -7.74 -1.25 30.90
C PHE A 166 -8.52 -1.45 29.58
N ASP A 167 -9.81 -1.16 29.56
CA ASP A 167 -10.68 -1.14 28.38
C ASP A 167 -10.90 0.34 27.98
N ALA A 168 -10.57 0.73 26.75
CA ALA A 168 -10.47 2.14 26.39
C ALA A 168 -11.07 2.45 25.01
N ASN A 169 -11.77 3.59 24.92
CA ASN A 169 -12.05 4.26 23.64
C ASN A 169 -10.86 5.17 23.30
N VAL A 170 -9.98 4.67 22.45
CA VAL A 170 -8.72 5.31 22.10
C VAL A 170 -8.95 6.27 20.93
N LYS A 171 -8.69 7.56 21.15
CA LYS A 171 -8.80 8.64 20.16
C LYS A 171 -7.53 9.51 20.15
N ILE A 172 -6.42 8.96 19.65
CA ILE A 172 -5.08 9.58 19.60
C ILE A 172 -5.13 11.01 19.02
N CYS A 173 -5.88 11.20 17.93
CA CYS A 173 -5.93 12.49 17.24
C CYS A 173 -6.93 13.50 17.84
N HIS A 174 -7.75 13.05 18.79
CA HIS A 174 -8.69 13.92 19.47
C HIS A 174 -7.96 14.96 20.32
N GLY A 175 -8.47 16.20 20.34
CA GLY A 175 -7.84 17.30 21.09
C GLY A 175 -6.52 17.84 20.50
N ARG A 176 -5.96 17.20 19.46
CA ARG A 176 -4.80 17.72 18.72
C ARG A 176 -5.22 18.82 17.72
N LEU A 177 -4.24 19.53 17.18
CA LEU A 177 -4.44 20.65 16.25
C LEU A 177 -5.24 20.20 15.01
N PRO A 178 -6.51 20.65 14.84
CA PRO A 178 -7.41 20.18 13.79
C PRO A 178 -7.06 20.84 12.46
N SER A 179 -6.14 20.21 11.72
CA SER A 179 -5.74 20.67 10.40
C SER A 179 -5.41 19.48 9.52
N HIS A 180 -5.79 19.53 8.25
CA HIS A 180 -5.34 18.54 7.25
C HIS A 180 -3.80 18.45 7.15
N LYS A 181 -3.09 19.51 7.57
CA LYS A 181 -1.62 19.54 7.64
C LYS A 181 -1.05 18.79 8.84
N LYS A 182 -1.88 18.51 9.84
CA LYS A 182 -1.51 17.94 11.14
C LYS A 182 -2.41 16.74 11.46
N PHE A 183 -3.41 16.88 12.34
CA PHE A 183 -4.19 15.75 12.86
C PHE A 183 -5.69 15.77 12.50
N GLY A 184 -6.13 16.67 11.62
CA GLY A 184 -7.55 16.79 11.25
C GLY A 184 -8.08 15.67 10.36
N ILE A 185 -7.20 14.92 9.69
CA ILE A 185 -7.55 13.77 8.83
C ILE A 185 -6.59 12.62 9.17
N CYS A 186 -6.57 12.21 10.43
CA CYS A 186 -5.61 11.20 10.91
C CYS A 186 -5.87 9.80 10.37
N GLN A 187 -7.14 9.42 10.31
CA GLN A 187 -7.56 8.05 10.01
C GLN A 187 -6.85 7.01 10.90
N GLN A 188 -6.83 7.22 12.22
CA GLN A 188 -6.23 6.25 13.14
C GLN A 188 -6.92 4.88 13.03
N GLY A 189 -6.14 3.81 13.18
CA GLY A 189 -6.68 2.46 13.14
C GLY A 189 -7.01 1.97 11.73
N VAL A 190 -6.37 2.55 10.69
CA VAL A 190 -6.28 1.87 9.38
C VAL A 190 -5.61 0.50 9.57
N ALA A 191 -4.52 0.49 10.34
CA ALA A 191 -3.94 -0.72 10.93
C ALA A 191 -3.86 -0.56 12.44
N SER A 192 -4.01 -1.69 13.13
CA SER A 192 -3.88 -1.79 14.57
C SER A 192 -3.50 -3.22 14.93
N THR A 193 -2.57 -3.40 15.86
CA THR A 193 -2.16 -4.73 16.32
C THR A 193 -1.72 -4.68 17.78
N PHE A 194 -1.54 -5.85 18.39
CA PHE A 194 -0.81 -5.97 19.65
C PHE A 194 0.65 -6.32 19.37
N GLY A 195 1.55 -5.89 20.25
CA GLY A 195 2.93 -6.37 20.27
C GLY A 195 2.94 -7.91 20.35
N LYS A 196 3.93 -8.59 19.75
CA LYS A 196 4.04 -10.07 19.89
C LYS A 196 4.28 -10.53 21.33
N ASP A 197 4.79 -9.65 22.19
CA ASP A 197 4.85 -9.85 23.65
C ASP A 197 3.50 -9.66 24.34
N SER A 198 2.47 -9.23 23.60
CA SER A 198 1.12 -8.90 24.05
C SER A 198 1.04 -7.76 25.06
N ASP A 199 2.13 -7.06 25.37
CA ASP A 199 2.12 -6.00 26.39
C ASP A 199 1.71 -4.63 25.83
N TYR A 200 1.81 -4.43 24.52
CA TYR A 200 1.60 -3.12 23.88
C TYR A 200 0.49 -3.16 22.84
N ALA A 201 -0.34 -2.12 22.78
CA ALA A 201 -1.24 -1.85 21.67
C ALA A 201 -0.59 -0.86 20.71
N VAL A 202 -0.64 -1.15 19.41
CA VAL A 202 0.03 -0.39 18.34
C VAL A 202 -1.01 0.13 17.36
N TYR A 203 -0.92 1.41 17.02
CA TYR A 203 -1.87 2.10 16.17
C TYR A 203 -1.19 2.78 15.00
N GLY A 204 -1.72 2.52 13.81
CA GLY A 204 -1.32 3.17 12.58
C GLY A 204 -2.16 4.41 12.33
N VAL A 205 -1.51 5.54 12.06
CA VAL A 205 -2.19 6.83 11.81
C VAL A 205 -1.65 7.45 10.52
N PRO A 206 -1.98 6.89 9.35
CA PRO A 206 -1.35 7.26 8.07
C PRO A 206 -1.66 8.68 7.60
N GLY A 207 -2.73 9.30 8.09
CA GLY A 207 -3.14 10.64 7.68
C GLY A 207 -2.48 11.78 8.45
N ALA A 208 -1.72 11.49 9.52
CA ALA A 208 -1.02 12.50 10.29
C ALA A 208 0.06 13.23 9.46
N TYR A 209 0.25 14.53 9.73
CA TYR A 209 1.28 15.39 9.15
C TYR A 209 1.30 15.39 7.60
N TYR A 210 0.25 15.89 6.95
CA TYR A 210 0.13 15.83 5.48
C TYR A 210 0.35 14.42 4.93
N TRP A 211 -0.31 13.45 5.56
CA TRP A 211 -0.21 12.06 5.18
C TRP A 211 1.23 11.50 5.17
N LYS A 212 2.16 12.07 5.95
CA LYS A 212 3.41 11.36 6.27
C LYS A 212 3.08 10.05 6.97
N GLY A 213 2.16 10.14 7.94
CA GLY A 213 1.77 9.04 8.81
C GLY A 213 2.66 8.90 10.03
N ILE A 214 2.12 8.32 11.10
CA ILE A 214 2.83 8.00 12.35
C ILE A 214 2.39 6.63 12.87
N VAL A 215 3.22 6.08 13.75
CA VAL A 215 2.88 4.93 14.60
C VAL A 215 2.84 5.42 16.05
N HIS A 216 1.84 4.95 16.78
CA HIS A 216 1.63 5.25 18.20
C HIS A 216 1.50 3.93 18.96
N VAL A 217 2.18 3.81 20.10
CA VAL A 217 2.27 2.58 20.90
C VAL A 217 1.93 2.92 22.34
N GLU A 218 1.05 2.17 22.97
CA GLU A 218 0.67 2.35 24.38
C GLU A 218 0.79 1.03 25.13
N SER A 219 1.37 1.06 26.33
CA SER A 219 1.40 -0.10 27.22
C SER A 219 -0.01 -0.49 27.67
N ARG A 220 -0.27 -1.80 27.68
CA ARG A 220 -1.51 -2.46 28.10
C ARG A 220 -1.25 -3.62 29.06
N SER A 221 -0.03 -3.71 29.58
CA SER A 221 0.33 -4.71 30.58
C SER A 221 -0.44 -4.47 31.88
N THR A 222 -0.99 -5.54 32.46
CA THR A 222 -1.64 -5.50 33.78
C THR A 222 -0.63 -5.66 34.93
N ASP A 223 0.63 -5.97 34.61
CA ASP A 223 1.70 -6.13 35.60
C ASP A 223 2.26 -4.79 36.05
N PHE A 224 1.85 -4.37 37.25
CA PHE A 224 2.29 -3.13 37.91
C PHE A 224 3.79 -3.09 38.23
N THR A 225 4.55 -4.15 37.97
CA THR A 225 6.01 -4.22 38.21
C THR A 225 6.83 -3.57 37.10
N ASN A 226 6.26 -3.38 35.90
CA ASN A 226 6.92 -2.72 34.77
C ASN A 226 6.46 -1.25 34.68
N PHE A 227 7.21 -0.34 35.28
CA PHE A 227 7.05 1.12 35.18
C PHE A 227 7.49 1.66 33.80
N ASP A 228 6.96 1.10 32.71
CA ASP A 228 7.17 1.61 31.36
C ASP A 228 5.88 2.31 30.88
N ASP A 229 5.76 3.59 31.24
CA ASP A 229 4.52 4.41 31.20
C ASP A 229 4.30 5.20 29.90
N GLY A 230 5.08 4.94 28.84
CA GLY A 230 4.94 5.71 27.60
C GLY A 230 3.65 5.36 26.84
N PRO A 231 2.91 6.35 26.33
CA PRO A 231 2.67 6.38 24.91
C PRO A 231 3.99 6.71 24.19
N TYR A 232 4.41 5.86 23.26
CA TYR A 232 5.54 6.07 22.37
C TYR A 232 5.02 6.43 20.97
N GLU A 233 5.49 7.54 20.41
CA GLU A 233 4.99 8.03 19.11
C GLU A 233 6.13 8.40 18.16
N VAL A 234 5.98 8.07 16.87
CA VAL A 234 6.84 8.62 15.82
C VAL A 234 6.59 10.12 15.72
N GLY A 235 7.61 10.92 16.00
CA GLY A 235 7.42 12.37 16.10
C GLY A 235 7.28 12.89 17.53
N ASP A 236 7.44 12.05 18.56
CA ASP A 236 7.39 12.40 19.99
C ASP A 236 6.00 12.88 20.44
N GLU A 237 5.35 12.17 21.36
CA GLU A 237 3.96 12.45 21.76
C GLU A 237 3.76 13.86 22.31
N ASN A 238 4.77 14.36 23.05
CA ASN A 238 4.70 15.64 23.72
C ASN A 238 5.08 16.79 22.77
N LYS A 239 6.19 16.62 22.05
CA LYS A 239 6.74 17.67 21.17
C LYS A 239 6.04 17.72 19.81
N ARG A 240 5.54 16.58 19.32
CA ARG A 240 4.82 16.44 18.05
C ARG A 240 5.62 17.01 16.87
N ASP A 241 6.91 16.69 16.87
CA ASP A 241 7.92 17.15 15.93
C ASP A 241 7.87 16.36 14.61
N GLU A 242 7.25 16.98 13.61
CA GLU A 242 7.14 16.46 12.24
C GLU A 242 8.52 16.16 11.58
N SER A 243 9.60 16.79 12.05
CA SER A 243 10.94 16.59 11.49
C SER A 243 11.54 15.24 11.86
N LYS A 244 11.06 14.62 12.95
CA LYS A 244 11.47 13.27 13.39
C LYS A 244 10.74 12.14 12.68
N VAL A 245 9.71 12.43 11.88
CA VAL A 245 9.00 11.42 11.10
C VAL A 245 9.92 10.98 9.95
N PRO A 246 10.30 9.68 9.87
CA PRO A 246 11.40 9.19 9.02
C PRO A 246 11.04 9.07 7.54
N VAL A 247 9.86 9.56 7.14
CA VAL A 247 9.34 9.49 5.78
C VAL A 247 8.90 10.88 5.26
N PRO A 248 9.00 11.14 3.95
CA PRO A 248 8.41 12.30 3.29
C PRO A 248 6.87 12.35 3.38
N GLN A 249 6.30 13.48 2.95
CA GLN A 249 4.86 13.68 2.91
C GLN A 249 4.19 12.71 1.92
N ASN A 250 2.95 12.32 2.24
CA ASN A 250 2.16 11.34 1.47
C ASN A 250 2.74 9.91 1.43
N SER A 251 3.54 9.51 2.41
CA SER A 251 4.11 8.16 2.50
C SER A 251 3.19 7.13 3.18
N TYR A 252 2.25 7.59 4.01
CA TYR A 252 1.27 6.77 4.74
C TYR A 252 1.91 5.78 5.74
N LEU A 253 2.92 6.22 6.51
CA LEU A 253 3.48 5.41 7.60
C LEU A 253 2.38 5.02 8.61
N GLY A 254 2.38 3.77 9.07
CA GLY A 254 1.28 3.24 9.88
C GLY A 254 0.13 2.66 9.04
N PHE A 255 0.35 2.36 7.76
CA PHE A 255 -0.68 1.73 6.92
C PHE A 255 -0.87 0.25 7.23
N SER A 256 0.22 -0.45 7.55
CA SER A 256 0.27 -1.83 8.04
C SER A 256 1.24 -1.91 9.21
N LEU A 257 1.06 -2.91 10.08
CA LEU A 257 1.76 -3.04 11.35
C LEU A 257 1.99 -4.51 11.72
N ASP A 258 3.18 -4.80 12.21
CA ASP A 258 3.51 -6.01 12.96
C ASP A 258 4.65 -5.70 13.94
N SER A 259 5.10 -6.66 14.74
CA SER A 259 6.19 -6.47 15.70
C SER A 259 6.88 -7.79 16.03
N GLY A 260 8.06 -7.69 16.63
CA GLY A 260 8.77 -8.87 17.12
C GLY A 260 10.09 -8.51 17.78
N LYS A 261 10.57 -9.41 18.63
CA LYS A 261 11.96 -9.41 19.10
C LYS A 261 12.83 -10.12 18.07
N GLY A 262 14.14 -9.95 18.12
CA GLY A 262 15.04 -10.58 17.15
C GLY A 262 14.86 -10.04 15.73
N ILE A 263 14.43 -8.78 15.57
CA ILE A 263 14.41 -8.10 14.26
C ILE A 263 15.70 -7.30 14.09
N THR A 264 15.91 -6.29 14.94
CA THR A 264 17.17 -5.53 15.01
C THR A 264 18.01 -5.92 16.22
N ASN A 265 17.35 -6.34 17.31
CA ASN A 265 17.94 -6.76 18.58
C ASN A 265 17.17 -8.00 19.11
N GLN A 266 17.86 -8.97 19.73
CA GLN A 266 17.23 -10.19 20.26
C GLN A 266 16.29 -9.95 21.43
N ASP A 267 16.57 -8.95 22.27
CA ASP A 267 15.85 -8.77 23.53
C ASP A 267 14.79 -7.67 23.47
N GLU A 268 15.00 -6.68 22.59
CA GLU A 268 14.14 -5.50 22.45
C GLU A 268 13.05 -5.73 21.41
N LEU A 269 11.83 -5.27 21.72
CA LEU A 269 10.72 -5.31 20.78
C LEU A 269 10.91 -4.23 19.70
N THR A 270 10.89 -4.67 18.44
CA THR A 270 10.88 -3.78 17.27
C THR A 270 9.49 -3.77 16.64
N PHE A 271 8.98 -2.58 16.33
CA PHE A 271 7.74 -2.42 15.58
C PHE A 271 8.05 -2.25 14.10
N VAL A 272 7.30 -2.95 13.25
CA VAL A 272 7.45 -2.92 11.80
C VAL A 272 6.24 -2.23 11.22
N SER A 273 6.46 -1.20 10.40
CA SER A 273 5.35 -0.46 9.80
C SER A 273 5.54 -0.19 8.32
N GLY A 274 4.50 -0.48 7.55
CA GLY A 274 4.44 -0.16 6.13
C GLY A 274 4.11 1.30 5.85
N ALA A 275 4.73 1.82 4.81
CA ALA A 275 4.51 3.14 4.22
C ALA A 275 4.40 2.98 2.69
N PRO A 276 3.28 2.44 2.17
CA PRO A 276 3.17 1.96 0.78
C PRO A 276 3.30 3.03 -0.29
N ARG A 277 3.22 4.32 0.08
CA ARG A 277 3.35 5.43 -0.87
C ARG A 277 4.70 6.13 -0.79
N ASP A 278 5.62 5.66 0.05
CA ASP A 278 6.94 6.26 0.18
C ASP A 278 7.67 6.31 -1.16
N LYS A 279 8.07 7.53 -1.57
CA LYS A 279 8.79 7.78 -2.84
C LYS A 279 8.16 7.08 -4.05
N HIS A 280 6.84 6.92 -4.04
CA HIS A 280 6.04 6.25 -5.06
C HIS A 280 6.27 4.74 -5.22
N SER A 281 7.20 4.11 -4.54
CA SER A 281 7.37 2.65 -4.57
C SER A 281 6.80 1.98 -3.32
N GLY A 282 7.02 2.62 -2.16
CA GLY A 282 6.69 2.10 -0.85
C GLY A 282 7.93 1.78 -0.01
N ALA A 283 7.75 1.72 1.30
CA ALA A 283 8.80 1.40 2.26
C ALA A 283 8.24 0.63 3.47
N VAL A 284 9.12 -0.04 4.20
CA VAL A 284 8.84 -0.62 5.51
C VAL A 284 9.85 -0.08 6.51
N VAL A 285 9.38 0.44 7.63
CA VAL A 285 10.20 1.12 8.65
C VAL A 285 10.23 0.26 9.91
N PHE A 286 11.43 0.00 10.42
CA PHE A 286 11.64 -0.64 11.73
C PHE A 286 11.82 0.42 12.79
N LEU A 287 10.98 0.38 13.81
CA LEU A 287 10.84 1.39 14.85
C LEU A 287 11.20 0.79 16.21
N LYS A 288 12.04 1.48 16.96
CA LYS A 288 12.35 1.16 18.35
C LYS A 288 11.74 2.17 19.32
N MET A 289 11.46 1.72 20.54
CA MET A 289 11.09 2.59 21.64
C MET A 289 12.33 3.22 22.26
N VAL A 290 12.30 4.54 22.44
CA VAL A 290 13.33 5.28 23.18
C VAL A 290 12.71 5.86 24.45
N ARG A 291 12.96 5.17 25.58
CA ARG A 291 12.36 5.46 26.90
C ARG A 291 12.62 6.86 27.42
N GLN A 292 13.79 7.45 27.16
CA GLN A 292 14.13 8.77 27.69
C GLN A 292 13.31 9.90 27.05
N SER A 293 12.75 9.67 25.86
CA SER A 293 12.09 10.69 25.03
C SER A 293 10.67 10.32 24.62
N ASN A 294 10.14 9.17 25.06
CA ASN A 294 8.80 8.65 24.71
C ASN A 294 8.54 8.72 23.20
N THR A 295 9.55 8.38 22.40
CA THR A 295 9.49 8.47 20.94
C THR A 295 9.80 7.12 20.32
N LEU A 296 9.18 6.89 19.16
CA LEU A 296 9.57 5.80 18.26
C LEU A 296 10.58 6.34 17.25
N GLU A 297 11.75 5.71 17.19
CA GLU A 297 12.82 6.09 16.27
C GLU A 297 13.05 5.00 15.23
N ALA A 298 13.28 5.41 13.98
CA ALA A 298 13.60 4.47 12.91
C ALA A 298 15.02 3.95 13.04
N GLU A 299 15.17 2.63 13.06
CA GLU A 299 16.47 1.95 13.03
C GLU A 299 16.87 1.57 11.62
N HIS A 300 15.91 1.11 10.82
CA HIS A 300 16.14 0.67 9.45
C HIS A 300 14.91 0.94 8.58
N ILE A 301 15.14 1.10 7.27
CA ILE A 301 14.08 1.31 6.28
C ILE A 301 14.35 0.44 5.05
N LEU A 302 13.50 -0.56 4.84
CA LEU A 302 13.44 -1.32 3.59
C LEU A 302 12.72 -0.49 2.53
N LYS A 303 13.25 -0.47 1.30
CA LYS A 303 12.70 0.30 0.19
C LYS A 303 12.19 -0.65 -0.89
N GLY A 304 10.98 -0.40 -1.35
CA GLY A 304 10.34 -1.18 -2.40
C GLY A 304 10.93 -0.93 -3.79
N GLU A 305 10.93 -1.98 -4.59
CA GLU A 305 11.21 -1.89 -6.03
C GLU A 305 9.92 -1.67 -6.83
N GLY A 306 10.08 -1.09 -8.03
CA GLY A 306 8.97 -0.83 -8.95
C GLY A 306 8.17 0.43 -8.60
N LEU A 307 7.85 1.23 -9.62
CA LEU A 307 7.01 2.40 -9.45
C LEU A 307 5.57 1.97 -9.14
N ALA A 308 4.98 2.58 -8.11
CA ALA A 308 3.62 2.33 -7.65
C ALA A 308 3.33 0.87 -7.28
N SER A 309 4.33 0.15 -6.78
CA SER A 309 4.17 -1.25 -6.36
C SER A 309 3.38 -1.41 -5.05
N SER A 310 3.21 -0.32 -4.29
CA SER A 310 2.62 -0.32 -2.95
C SER A 310 3.36 -1.27 -2.00
N PHE A 311 4.69 -1.26 -2.04
CA PHE A 311 5.52 -2.06 -1.16
C PHE A 311 5.34 -1.64 0.31
N GLY A 312 5.02 -2.60 1.18
CA GLY A 312 4.61 -2.30 2.56
C GLY A 312 3.10 -2.10 2.69
N TYR A 313 2.31 -2.56 1.72
CA TYR A 313 0.85 -2.59 1.85
C TYR A 313 0.42 -3.48 3.02
N ASP A 314 1.08 -4.63 3.17
CA ASP A 314 0.92 -5.55 4.28
C ASP A 314 2.29 -6.10 4.69
N VAL A 315 2.45 -6.47 5.96
CA VAL A 315 3.72 -6.92 6.53
C VAL A 315 3.50 -8.06 7.52
N ALA A 316 4.38 -9.06 7.51
CA ALA A 316 4.40 -10.15 8.48
C ALA A 316 5.83 -10.40 8.99
N VAL A 317 5.92 -10.64 10.30
CA VAL A 317 7.13 -10.97 11.05
C VAL A 317 7.08 -12.46 11.38
N VAL A 318 8.10 -13.23 11.01
CA VAL A 318 8.08 -14.70 11.10
C VAL A 318 9.51 -15.25 11.13
N ASP A 319 9.80 -16.27 11.92
CA ASP A 319 11.11 -16.96 11.90
C ASP A 319 11.05 -18.17 10.96
N LEU A 320 11.36 -17.96 9.67
CA LEU A 320 11.20 -18.98 8.63
C LEU A 320 12.32 -20.03 8.64
N ASN A 321 13.48 -19.69 9.19
CA ASN A 321 14.66 -20.54 9.23
C ASN A 321 15.01 -21.09 10.62
N LYS A 322 14.22 -20.73 11.63
CA LYS A 322 14.35 -21.14 13.03
C LYS A 322 15.70 -20.79 13.64
N ASP A 323 16.25 -19.64 13.29
CA ASP A 323 17.54 -19.18 13.82
C ASP A 323 17.41 -18.26 15.04
N GLY A 324 16.17 -17.99 15.48
CA GLY A 324 15.85 -17.13 16.61
C GLY A 324 15.81 -15.64 16.25
N TRP A 325 16.02 -15.29 14.97
CA TRP A 325 15.80 -13.95 14.44
C TRP A 325 14.57 -13.97 13.54
N ASN A 326 13.68 -13.01 13.76
CA ASN A 326 12.50 -12.88 12.92
C ASN A 326 12.88 -12.28 11.56
N ASP A 327 12.40 -12.93 10.51
CA ASP A 327 12.41 -12.49 9.13
C ASP A 327 11.23 -11.55 8.84
N ILE A 328 11.33 -10.82 7.72
CA ILE A 328 10.33 -9.84 7.33
C ILE A 328 9.77 -10.19 5.96
N VAL A 329 8.45 -10.34 5.89
CA VAL A 329 7.71 -10.59 4.66
C VAL A 329 6.89 -9.36 4.31
N VAL A 330 7.02 -8.85 3.09
CA VAL A 330 6.42 -7.58 2.66
C VAL A 330 5.57 -7.78 1.42
N GLY A 331 4.30 -7.40 1.51
CA GLY A 331 3.36 -7.35 0.39
C GLY A 331 3.57 -6.12 -0.50
N ALA A 332 3.54 -6.34 -1.82
CA ALA A 332 3.54 -5.31 -2.86
C ALA A 332 2.47 -5.66 -3.92
N PRO A 333 1.17 -5.59 -3.57
CA PRO A 333 0.08 -6.08 -4.40
C PRO A 333 -0.08 -5.35 -5.74
N GLN A 334 0.45 -4.13 -5.85
CA GLN A 334 0.38 -3.33 -7.08
C GLN A 334 1.66 -3.42 -7.92
N PHE A 335 2.64 -4.24 -7.50
CA PHE A 335 3.80 -4.54 -8.34
C PHE A 335 3.34 -5.13 -9.67
N PHE A 336 3.89 -4.66 -10.79
CA PHE A 336 3.50 -5.14 -12.09
C PHE A 336 4.71 -5.18 -13.02
N ASP A 337 4.90 -6.32 -13.66
CA ASP A 337 5.87 -6.50 -14.74
C ASP A 337 5.14 -7.02 -15.97
N LYS A 338 5.19 -6.23 -17.04
CA LYS A 338 4.48 -6.50 -18.28
C LYS A 338 5.10 -7.64 -19.08
N GLU A 339 6.42 -7.80 -19.04
CA GLU A 339 7.13 -8.77 -19.89
C GLU A 339 6.95 -10.20 -19.35
N THR A 340 6.99 -10.32 -18.03
CA THR A 340 6.82 -11.59 -17.32
C THR A 340 5.37 -11.86 -16.89
N GLU A 341 4.45 -10.94 -17.21
CA GLU A 341 3.03 -10.96 -16.82
C GLU A 341 2.81 -11.15 -15.31
N ILE A 342 3.67 -10.55 -14.49
CA ILE A 342 3.55 -10.56 -13.03
C ILE A 342 2.57 -9.47 -12.60
N GLY A 343 1.65 -9.82 -11.70
CA GLY A 343 0.77 -8.87 -11.02
C GLY A 343 0.74 -9.17 -9.53
N GLY A 344 1.26 -8.26 -8.71
CA GLY A 344 1.53 -8.47 -7.29
C GLY A 344 2.81 -9.25 -7.03
N ALA A 345 3.49 -8.90 -5.94
CA ALA A 345 4.69 -9.58 -5.47
C ALA A 345 4.74 -9.58 -3.94
N VAL A 346 5.46 -10.55 -3.38
CA VAL A 346 5.85 -10.59 -1.98
C VAL A 346 7.36 -10.69 -1.90
N TYR A 347 7.96 -9.91 -1.00
CA TYR A 347 9.40 -9.87 -0.75
C TYR A 347 9.70 -10.46 0.63
N VAL A 348 10.51 -11.50 0.67
CA VAL A 348 10.90 -12.21 1.89
C VAL A 348 12.35 -11.88 2.20
N TYR A 349 12.59 -11.26 3.35
CA TYR A 349 13.90 -10.84 3.82
C TYR A 349 14.34 -11.74 4.97
N ILE A 350 15.29 -12.64 4.72
CA ILE A 350 15.86 -13.52 5.74
C ILE A 350 16.90 -12.77 6.57
N ASN A 351 16.60 -12.55 7.85
CA ASN A 351 17.35 -11.72 8.76
C ASN A 351 18.78 -12.25 8.96
N GLN A 352 19.78 -11.38 8.83
CA GLN A 352 21.19 -11.72 9.08
C GLN A 352 21.59 -11.29 10.50
N LYS A 353 20.90 -11.84 11.50
CA LYS A 353 21.16 -11.58 12.92
C LYS A 353 21.14 -10.10 13.31
N GLY A 354 20.17 -9.36 12.77
CA GLY A 354 19.98 -7.93 13.00
C GLY A 354 20.69 -7.02 11.98
N ASP A 355 21.53 -7.56 11.08
CA ASP A 355 22.12 -6.78 10.00
C ASP A 355 21.23 -6.74 8.75
N TRP A 356 20.70 -5.55 8.47
CA TRP A 356 19.83 -5.29 7.33
C TRP A 356 20.53 -4.53 6.19
N SER A 357 21.84 -4.29 6.28
CA SER A 357 22.56 -3.37 5.38
C SER A 357 22.73 -3.90 3.95
N ASN A 358 22.93 -5.21 3.80
CA ASN A 358 23.19 -5.88 2.52
C ASN A 358 22.29 -7.11 2.30
N ILE A 359 21.05 -7.02 2.75
CA ILE A 359 20.08 -8.11 2.59
C ILE A 359 19.47 -8.07 1.17
N THR A 360 19.40 -9.22 0.52
CA THR A 360 18.71 -9.37 -0.77
C THR A 360 17.43 -10.15 -0.56
N PRO A 361 16.25 -9.61 -0.92
CA PRO A 361 15.00 -10.31 -0.71
C PRO A 361 14.83 -11.45 -1.71
N ILE A 362 14.16 -12.51 -1.26
CA ILE A 362 13.58 -13.54 -2.11
C ILE A 362 12.22 -13.02 -2.58
N ARG A 363 11.99 -12.93 -3.90
CA ARG A 363 10.73 -12.43 -4.47
C ARG A 363 9.83 -13.57 -4.89
N LEU A 364 8.63 -13.61 -4.33
CA LEU A 364 7.53 -14.48 -4.75
C LEU A 364 6.59 -13.68 -5.66
N ASN A 365 6.27 -14.22 -6.84
CA ASN A 365 5.55 -13.50 -7.88
C ASN A 365 4.11 -14.01 -8.02
N GLY A 366 3.16 -13.08 -8.10
CA GLY A 366 1.78 -13.37 -8.44
C GLY A 366 1.54 -13.45 -9.95
N THR A 367 0.41 -14.02 -10.33
CA THR A 367 -0.07 -13.96 -11.70
C THR A 367 -0.62 -12.57 -12.03
N LYS A 368 -0.68 -12.25 -13.32
CA LYS A 368 -1.28 -11.00 -13.82
C LYS A 368 -2.63 -10.69 -13.16
N ASP A 369 -2.82 -9.42 -12.79
CA ASP A 369 -4.04 -8.88 -12.17
C ASP A 369 -4.47 -9.55 -10.85
N SER A 370 -3.61 -10.37 -10.23
CA SER A 370 -3.96 -11.13 -9.02
C SER A 370 -3.99 -10.30 -7.74
N MET A 371 -3.23 -9.19 -7.73
CA MET A 371 -2.82 -8.46 -6.52
C MET A 371 -2.23 -9.38 -5.44
N PHE A 372 -1.43 -10.36 -5.84
CA PHE A 372 -0.70 -11.23 -4.92
C PHE A 372 0.14 -10.40 -3.92
N GLY A 373 0.03 -10.75 -2.64
CA GLY A 373 0.64 -9.98 -1.55
C GLY A 373 -0.25 -8.86 -1.03
N LEU A 374 -1.56 -8.89 -1.31
CA LEU A 374 -2.53 -7.98 -0.70
C LEU A 374 -2.73 -8.29 0.80
N ALA A 375 -2.69 -9.58 1.14
CA ALA A 375 -2.68 -10.08 2.51
C ALA A 375 -1.50 -11.05 2.66
N VAL A 376 -0.72 -10.91 3.71
CA VAL A 376 0.40 -11.78 4.07
C VAL A 376 0.33 -12.05 5.57
N GLU A 377 0.33 -13.32 5.98
CA GLU A 377 0.14 -13.70 7.38
C GLU A 377 1.12 -14.79 7.82
N ASN A 378 1.63 -14.66 9.05
CA ASN A 378 2.33 -15.74 9.75
C ASN A 378 1.28 -16.75 10.28
N ILE A 379 1.24 -17.94 9.69
CA ILE A 379 0.25 -18.98 10.05
C ILE A 379 0.80 -19.97 11.08
N GLY A 380 2.01 -19.73 11.60
CA GLY A 380 2.72 -20.65 12.48
C GLY A 380 3.26 -21.86 11.74
N ASP A 381 3.74 -22.84 12.51
CA ASP A 381 4.20 -24.13 12.00
C ASP A 381 2.99 -25.05 11.74
N ILE A 382 2.46 -24.98 10.52
CA ILE A 382 1.19 -25.62 10.15
C ILE A 382 1.37 -27.12 9.89
N ASN A 383 2.60 -27.57 9.61
CA ASN A 383 2.91 -28.97 9.32
C ASN A 383 3.66 -29.69 10.46
N LYS A 384 4.03 -28.96 11.52
CA LYS A 384 4.80 -29.41 12.69
C LYS A 384 6.20 -29.91 12.35
N ASP A 385 6.84 -29.34 11.32
CA ASP A 385 8.21 -29.66 10.95
C ASP A 385 9.26 -28.85 11.73
N GLY A 386 8.81 -27.88 12.51
CA GLY A 386 9.61 -27.03 13.38
C GLY A 386 9.99 -25.68 12.79
N TYR A 387 9.56 -25.35 11.57
CA TYR A 387 9.72 -24.04 10.93
C TYR A 387 8.37 -23.32 10.86
N GLU A 388 8.35 -21.99 11.00
CA GLU A 388 7.10 -21.24 10.81
C GLU A 388 6.79 -21.07 9.31
N ASP A 389 5.51 -21.04 8.98
CA ASP A 389 5.00 -20.96 7.62
C ASP A 389 4.24 -19.65 7.37
N ILE A 390 4.02 -19.32 6.10
CA ILE A 390 3.25 -18.13 5.71
C ILE A 390 2.13 -18.46 4.71
N ALA A 391 1.09 -17.63 4.76
CA ALA A 391 0.04 -17.60 3.76
C ALA A 391 0.03 -16.26 3.01
N VAL A 392 -0.23 -16.31 1.70
CA VAL A 392 -0.30 -15.12 0.85
C VAL A 392 -1.61 -15.10 0.05
N GLY A 393 -2.35 -14.01 0.15
CA GLY A 393 -3.60 -13.77 -0.56
C GLY A 393 -3.42 -13.19 -1.97
N ALA A 394 -4.26 -13.65 -2.90
CA ALA A 394 -4.37 -13.18 -4.27
C ALA A 394 -5.85 -13.08 -4.69
N PRO A 395 -6.61 -12.15 -4.09
CA PRO A 395 -8.07 -12.16 -4.15
C PRO A 395 -8.65 -11.98 -5.55
N PHE A 396 -7.90 -11.38 -6.49
CA PHE A 396 -8.43 -11.08 -7.82
C PHE A 396 -8.11 -12.15 -8.88
N THR A 397 -7.60 -13.32 -8.48
CA THR A 397 -7.33 -14.46 -9.37
C THR A 397 -8.46 -15.49 -9.34
N GLU A 398 -9.26 -15.61 -10.41
CA GLU A 398 -10.21 -16.73 -10.60
C GLU A 398 -11.16 -16.98 -9.40
N GLY A 399 -11.69 -15.93 -8.76
CA GLY A 399 -12.52 -16.02 -7.54
C GLY A 399 -11.73 -15.78 -6.24
N GLY A 400 -10.41 -15.76 -6.32
CA GLY A 400 -9.47 -15.52 -5.23
C GLY A 400 -8.75 -16.79 -4.82
N LYS A 401 -7.46 -16.67 -4.55
CA LYS A 401 -6.59 -17.77 -4.12
C LYS A 401 -5.75 -17.39 -2.91
N VAL A 402 -5.41 -18.38 -2.11
CA VAL A 402 -4.42 -18.26 -1.02
C VAL A 402 -3.32 -19.29 -1.26
N PHE A 403 -2.08 -18.83 -1.19
CA PHE A 403 -0.89 -19.65 -1.41
C PHE A 403 -0.20 -19.91 -0.08
N ILE A 404 0.07 -21.19 0.21
CA ILE A 404 0.77 -21.61 1.43
C ILE A 404 2.22 -21.89 1.09
N TYR A 405 3.14 -21.32 1.85
CA TYR A 405 4.57 -21.50 1.71
C TYR A 405 5.17 -21.96 3.02
N HIS A 406 5.90 -23.08 2.98
CA HIS A 406 6.57 -23.57 4.17
C HIS A 406 7.92 -22.88 4.42
N GLY A 407 8.23 -22.70 5.70
CA GLY A 407 9.58 -22.43 6.17
C GLY A 407 10.52 -23.62 5.96
N SER A 408 11.80 -23.40 6.20
CA SER A 408 12.85 -24.40 6.05
C SER A 408 14.16 -23.89 6.65
N SER A 409 15.13 -24.78 6.88
CA SER A 409 16.48 -24.37 7.30
C SER A 409 17.17 -23.36 6.37
N SER A 410 16.69 -23.21 5.14
CA SER A 410 17.20 -22.24 4.16
C SER A 410 16.41 -20.92 4.08
N GLY A 411 15.45 -20.70 4.99
CA GLY A 411 14.45 -19.63 4.90
C GLY A 411 13.17 -20.18 4.28
N ILE A 412 12.69 -19.61 3.18
CA ILE A 412 11.42 -19.99 2.58
C ILE A 412 11.55 -20.96 1.39
N ASN A 413 10.65 -21.92 1.29
CA ASN A 413 10.44 -22.64 0.03
C ASN A 413 9.71 -21.74 -0.97
N THR A 414 10.34 -21.40 -2.09
CA THR A 414 9.77 -20.47 -3.08
C THR A 414 8.60 -21.03 -3.90
N ARG A 415 8.33 -22.34 -3.81
CA ARG A 415 7.17 -22.96 -4.45
C ARG A 415 6.06 -23.16 -3.42
N PRO A 416 4.83 -22.69 -3.71
CA PRO A 416 3.72 -22.93 -2.79
C PRO A 416 3.47 -24.43 -2.69
N VAL A 417 3.29 -24.90 -1.46
CA VAL A 417 3.05 -26.31 -1.16
C VAL A 417 1.57 -26.68 -1.34
N GLN A 418 0.70 -25.69 -1.14
CA GLN A 418 -0.75 -25.82 -1.31
C GLN A 418 -1.31 -24.48 -1.81
N VAL A 419 -2.37 -24.56 -2.61
CA VAL A 419 -3.12 -23.39 -3.09
C VAL A 419 -4.59 -23.63 -2.77
N LEU A 420 -5.18 -22.75 -1.97
CA LEU A 420 -6.60 -22.76 -1.61
C LEU A 420 -7.36 -21.89 -2.62
N GLU A 421 -8.43 -22.42 -3.21
CA GLU A 421 -9.20 -21.72 -4.25
C GLU A 421 -10.62 -21.39 -3.79
N GLY A 422 -10.98 -20.10 -3.80
CA GLY A 422 -12.31 -19.63 -3.39
C GLY A 422 -13.44 -20.07 -4.33
N LYS A 423 -13.12 -20.39 -5.57
CA LYS A 423 -14.09 -20.79 -6.60
C LYS A 423 -14.90 -22.03 -6.21
N HIS A 424 -14.27 -23.02 -5.58
CA HIS A 424 -14.94 -24.23 -5.11
C HIS A 424 -15.90 -23.95 -3.94
N LEU A 425 -15.67 -22.87 -3.20
CA LEU A 425 -16.44 -22.46 -2.03
C LEU A 425 -17.54 -21.43 -2.36
N ASN A 426 -17.67 -21.06 -3.65
CA ASN A 426 -18.49 -19.95 -4.12
C ASN A 426 -18.19 -18.64 -3.36
N ALA A 427 -16.90 -18.40 -3.12
CA ALA A 427 -16.38 -17.21 -2.45
C ALA A 427 -15.62 -16.38 -3.48
N GLU A 428 -16.02 -15.11 -3.67
CA GLU A 428 -15.31 -14.18 -4.54
C GLU A 428 -14.35 -13.29 -3.73
N ASN A 429 -13.28 -12.81 -4.35
CA ASN A 429 -12.22 -12.06 -3.65
C ASN A 429 -11.66 -12.84 -2.44
N PHE A 430 -11.63 -14.17 -2.52
CA PHE A 430 -11.12 -15.05 -1.48
C PHE A 430 -9.61 -14.83 -1.25
N GLY A 431 -9.21 -14.66 0.01
CA GLY A 431 -7.83 -14.27 0.35
C GLY A 431 -7.62 -12.76 0.43
N TYR A 432 -8.69 -11.98 0.67
CA TYR A 432 -8.58 -10.54 0.88
C TYR A 432 -8.00 -10.19 2.25
N SER A 433 -8.31 -10.99 3.27
CA SER A 433 -7.74 -10.91 4.61
C SER A 433 -7.43 -12.32 5.11
N LEU A 434 -6.47 -12.43 6.02
CA LEU A 434 -5.99 -13.69 6.57
C LEU A 434 -5.85 -13.54 8.09
N ALA A 435 -5.99 -14.64 8.81
CA ALA A 435 -5.58 -14.77 10.20
C ALA A 435 -5.12 -16.21 10.44
N GLY A 436 -4.07 -16.39 11.25
CA GLY A 436 -3.56 -17.73 11.56
C GLY A 436 -2.79 -17.81 12.87
N GLY A 437 -2.05 -18.90 13.04
CA GLY A 437 -1.17 -19.09 14.19
C GLY A 437 -1.91 -19.35 15.51
N MET A 438 -3.11 -19.93 15.44
CA MET A 438 -3.86 -20.47 16.58
C MET A 438 -4.60 -21.74 16.14
N ASP A 439 -4.65 -22.72 17.03
CA ASP A 439 -5.45 -23.93 16.89
C ASP A 439 -6.87 -23.67 17.41
N LEU A 440 -7.86 -23.75 16.52
CA LEU A 440 -9.27 -23.46 16.78
C LEU A 440 -10.13 -24.71 16.96
N ASP A 441 -9.67 -25.88 16.50
CA ASP A 441 -10.38 -27.16 16.62
C ASP A 441 -9.76 -28.13 17.64
N GLU A 442 -8.70 -27.69 18.33
CA GLU A 442 -7.96 -28.43 19.35
C GLU A 442 -7.25 -29.69 18.81
N ASN A 443 -6.91 -29.71 17.52
CA ASN A 443 -6.19 -30.84 16.90
C ASN A 443 -4.65 -30.76 17.06
N ASN A 444 -4.13 -29.70 17.71
CA ASN A 444 -2.75 -29.30 17.91
C ASN A 444 -2.04 -28.65 16.72
N TYR A 445 -2.67 -28.55 15.55
CA TYR A 445 -2.17 -27.83 14.39
C TYR A 445 -2.77 -26.43 14.34
N PRO A 446 -1.99 -25.39 14.01
CA PRO A 446 -2.56 -24.07 13.76
C PRO A 446 -3.54 -24.11 12.58
N ASP A 447 -4.66 -23.42 12.73
CA ASP A 447 -5.64 -23.22 11.67
C ASP A 447 -5.39 -21.92 10.91
N ILE A 448 -6.10 -21.77 9.78
CA ILE A 448 -6.15 -20.54 8.99
C ILE A 448 -7.60 -20.09 8.78
N ALA A 449 -7.84 -18.80 8.96
CA ALA A 449 -9.08 -18.15 8.57
C ALA A 449 -8.84 -17.27 7.34
N VAL A 450 -9.73 -17.38 6.35
CA VAL A 450 -9.60 -16.65 5.07
C VAL A 450 -10.83 -15.80 4.81
N GLY A 451 -10.62 -14.50 4.62
CA GLY A 451 -11.67 -13.53 4.31
C GLY A 451 -11.99 -13.47 2.82
N SER A 452 -13.26 -13.26 2.52
CA SER A 452 -13.80 -13.10 1.16
C SER A 452 -14.79 -11.93 1.14
N LEU A 453 -14.73 -11.10 0.10
CA LEU A 453 -15.58 -9.90 -0.04
C LEU A 453 -16.62 -10.03 -1.17
N GLY A 454 -17.10 -11.25 -1.42
CA GLY A 454 -17.91 -11.56 -2.61
C GLY A 454 -19.33 -10.98 -2.63
N ASP A 455 -19.89 -10.59 -1.48
CA ASP A 455 -21.22 -9.98 -1.43
C ASP A 455 -21.26 -8.52 -1.92
N SER A 456 -20.12 -7.93 -2.32
CA SER A 456 -20.02 -6.53 -2.75
C SER A 456 -19.93 -6.40 -4.26
N GLU A 457 -20.88 -5.69 -4.87
CA GLU A 457 -20.77 -5.25 -6.26
C GLU A 457 -19.49 -4.39 -6.47
N ASN A 458 -18.67 -4.77 -7.46
CA ASN A 458 -17.61 -3.96 -8.07
C ASN A 458 -16.57 -3.33 -7.12
N ILE A 459 -15.93 -4.11 -6.23
CA ILE A 459 -14.72 -3.66 -5.51
C ILE A 459 -13.57 -3.38 -6.48
N LYS A 460 -13.45 -4.19 -7.55
CA LYS A 460 -12.39 -4.07 -8.56
C LYS A 460 -12.32 -2.65 -9.13
N ASP A 461 -13.46 -2.03 -9.47
CA ASP A 461 -13.52 -0.69 -10.09
C ASP A 461 -13.11 0.48 -9.16
N LYS A 462 -13.06 0.26 -7.83
CA LYS A 462 -12.68 1.30 -6.85
C LYS A 462 -11.18 1.34 -6.54
N LEU A 463 -10.40 0.35 -7.00
CA LEU A 463 -8.96 0.20 -6.74
C LEU A 463 -8.08 0.52 -7.98
N HIS A 464 -8.64 1.15 -9.02
CA HIS A 464 -7.92 1.47 -10.26
C HIS A 464 -7.10 2.78 -10.16
N PRO A 465 -6.02 2.91 -10.96
CA PRO A 465 -4.93 3.87 -10.77
C PRO A 465 -5.33 5.35 -10.73
N ILE A 466 -4.54 6.09 -9.95
CA ILE A 466 -4.60 7.54 -9.74
C ILE A 466 -4.73 8.29 -11.06
N SER A 467 -5.85 8.98 -11.23
CA SER A 467 -6.04 9.97 -12.29
C SER A 467 -5.19 11.20 -11.96
N ILE A 468 -4.20 11.54 -12.80
CA ILE A 468 -3.46 12.80 -12.65
C ILE A 468 -4.39 13.95 -13.05
N ALA A 469 -4.84 14.73 -12.08
CA ALA A 469 -5.56 15.98 -12.29
C ALA A 469 -4.58 17.16 -12.19
N VAL A 470 -4.59 18.03 -13.18
CA VAL A 470 -3.85 19.31 -13.13
C VAL A 470 -4.68 20.28 -12.28
N GLY A 471 -4.08 20.94 -11.30
CA GLY A 471 -4.69 22.03 -10.54
C GLY A 471 -3.78 23.25 -10.62
N VAL A 472 -4.27 24.39 -11.15
CA VAL A 472 -3.53 25.65 -11.10
C VAL A 472 -4.13 26.50 -9.99
N ALA A 473 -3.36 26.68 -8.90
CA ALA A 473 -3.68 27.65 -7.86
C ALA A 473 -2.80 28.90 -8.06
N ILE A 474 -3.43 30.08 -8.10
CA ILE A 474 -2.72 31.36 -8.15
C ILE A 474 -2.13 31.61 -6.75
N ASN A 475 -0.84 31.35 -6.57
CA ASN A 475 -0.15 31.72 -5.34
C ASN A 475 -0.02 33.24 -5.27
N GLN A 476 -0.71 33.88 -4.32
CA GLN A 476 -0.39 35.25 -3.93
C GLN A 476 1.06 35.28 -3.42
N SER A 477 1.91 36.09 -4.05
CA SER A 477 3.30 36.23 -3.64
C SER A 477 3.36 36.81 -2.22
N ASN A 478 3.78 35.98 -1.26
CA ASN A 478 4.23 36.46 0.05
C ASN A 478 5.36 37.47 -0.15
N ARG A 479 5.07 38.75 0.13
CA ARG A 479 6.08 39.81 0.22
C ARG A 479 7.09 39.44 1.31
N LYS A 480 8.22 38.84 0.93
CA LYS A 480 9.39 38.74 1.80
C LYS A 480 10.03 40.12 1.91
N LYS A 481 9.70 40.87 2.98
CA LYS A 481 10.55 41.97 3.46
C LYS A 481 11.85 41.35 3.99
N ARG A 482 12.97 41.59 3.32
CA ARG A 482 14.31 41.50 3.93
C ARG A 482 14.77 42.93 4.24
N GLN A 483 15.04 43.20 5.51
CA GLN A 483 15.66 44.43 6.01
C GLN A 483 17.18 44.34 5.97
N ALA A 484 17.84 45.42 5.58
CA ALA A 484 19.04 46.03 6.20
C ALA A 484 19.44 47.24 5.31
N GLY A 485 19.60 48.48 5.76
CA GLY A 485 19.49 49.10 7.09
C GLY A 485 19.37 50.63 6.96
N ASN A 486 19.30 51.29 8.13
CA ASN A 486 19.17 52.72 8.43
C ASN A 486 17.80 53.41 8.26
N LEU A 487 16.97 53.35 9.31
CA LEU A 487 16.82 54.47 10.25
C LEU A 487 16.10 53.98 11.53
N GLN A 488 16.50 54.52 12.68
CA GLN A 488 16.04 54.13 14.02
C GLN A 488 14.56 54.44 14.31
N ASN A 489 14.04 53.66 15.25
CA ASN A 489 12.68 53.63 15.78
C ASN A 489 12.08 55.00 16.17
N LEU A 490 10.85 55.24 15.73
CA LEU A 490 9.88 56.05 16.46
C LEU A 490 8.53 55.32 16.48
N LEU A 491 8.02 55.06 17.69
CA LEU A 491 6.68 54.58 17.97
C LEU A 491 5.66 55.68 17.60
N PRO A 492 4.50 55.35 17.01
CA PRO A 492 3.46 56.35 16.82
C PRO A 492 2.81 56.70 18.17
N VAL A 493 3.04 57.95 18.56
CA VAL A 493 2.30 58.68 19.58
C VAL A 493 0.89 58.96 19.07
N LEU A 494 -0.10 58.77 19.94
CA LEU A 494 -1.49 59.19 19.77
C LEU A 494 -1.57 60.67 19.39
N SER A 495 -2.12 60.98 18.21
CA SER A 495 -2.69 62.29 17.92
C SER A 495 -4.19 62.24 18.14
N GLN A 496 -4.64 62.98 19.16
CA GLN A 496 -6.02 63.27 19.48
C GLN A 496 -6.63 64.13 18.35
N SER A 497 -7.39 63.49 17.47
CA SER A 497 -8.55 64.11 16.85
C SER A 497 -9.61 63.03 16.74
N GLU A 498 -10.70 63.23 17.47
CA GLU A 498 -11.80 62.28 17.56
C GLU A 498 -12.36 61.98 16.17
N PRO A 499 -12.65 60.72 15.81
CA PRO A 499 -13.63 60.48 14.77
C PRO A 499 -14.97 61.01 15.30
N GLU A 500 -15.59 61.94 14.57
CA GLU A 500 -16.97 62.36 14.83
C GLU A 500 -17.87 61.11 14.82
N ALA A 501 -18.18 60.62 16.01
CA ALA A 501 -19.18 59.59 16.20
C ALA A 501 -20.55 60.26 16.10
N ALA A 502 -21.20 60.16 14.94
CA ALA A 502 -22.63 60.39 14.86
C ALA A 502 -23.33 59.28 15.65
N LYS A 503 -23.62 59.56 16.93
CA LYS A 503 -24.38 58.69 17.82
C LYS A 503 -25.85 58.77 17.42
N VAL A 504 -26.26 57.93 16.45
CA VAL A 504 -27.69 57.75 16.16
C VAL A 504 -28.29 56.92 17.29
N GLN A 505 -29.01 57.58 18.19
CA GLN A 505 -29.90 56.90 19.12
C GLN A 505 -31.09 56.35 18.34
N PHE A 506 -31.16 55.03 18.18
CA PHE A 506 -32.42 54.41 17.83
C PHE A 506 -33.31 54.44 19.07
N LEU A 507 -34.27 55.36 19.06
CA LEU A 507 -35.46 55.27 19.88
C LEU A 507 -36.16 53.95 19.55
N LYS A 508 -36.48 53.23 20.61
CA LYS A 508 -37.15 51.94 20.59
C LYS A 508 -38.62 52.17 20.21
N GLU A 509 -39.00 51.87 18.97
CA GLU A 509 -40.40 51.75 18.58
C GLU A 509 -40.63 50.42 17.84
N GLY A 510 -41.38 49.53 18.49
CA GLY A 510 -42.10 48.42 17.85
C GLY A 510 -41.31 47.14 17.54
N CYS A 511 -40.99 46.33 18.56
CA CYS A 511 -40.95 44.88 18.35
C CYS A 511 -42.39 44.34 18.44
N GLY A 512 -42.67 43.25 17.72
CA GLY A 512 -43.99 42.60 17.72
C GLY A 512 -44.48 42.23 19.13
N PRO A 513 -45.78 41.92 19.30
CA PRO A 513 -46.39 41.61 20.59
C PRO A 513 -45.81 40.37 21.29
N ASP A 514 -44.98 39.59 20.60
CA ASP A 514 -44.22 38.44 21.10
C ASP A 514 -42.82 38.80 21.64
N HIS A 515 -42.44 40.08 21.60
CA HIS A 515 -41.14 40.61 22.08
C HIS A 515 -39.89 40.02 21.40
N ILE A 516 -40.04 39.35 20.25
CA ILE A 516 -38.91 38.87 19.44
C ILE A 516 -38.56 39.92 18.39
N CYS A 517 -37.38 40.52 18.51
CA CYS A 517 -36.90 41.52 17.55
C CYS A 517 -35.99 40.83 16.51
N GLN A 518 -36.49 40.59 15.29
CA GLN A 518 -35.65 40.14 14.18
C GLN A 518 -35.17 41.34 13.36
N SER A 519 -33.84 41.53 13.30
CA SER A 519 -33.21 42.51 12.41
C SER A 519 -33.35 42.06 10.95
N ASN A 520 -34.07 42.84 10.15
CA ASN A 520 -34.17 42.70 8.70
C ASN A 520 -33.18 43.63 7.96
N LEU A 521 -32.05 43.95 8.58
CA LEU A 521 -31.04 44.84 8.02
C LEU A 521 -30.39 44.19 6.79
N LYS A 522 -30.85 44.55 5.58
CA LYS A 522 -30.18 44.24 4.31
C LYS A 522 -29.20 45.37 3.98
N LEU A 523 -27.92 45.12 4.19
CA LEU A 523 -26.86 46.08 3.92
C LEU A 523 -26.40 45.93 2.47
N ASN A 524 -26.73 46.91 1.63
CA ASN A 524 -26.22 47.01 0.26
C ASN A 524 -25.19 48.14 0.22
N TYR A 525 -23.94 47.82 -0.10
CA TYR A 525 -22.86 48.80 -0.24
C TYR A 525 -22.58 49.06 -1.72
N ARG A 526 -22.17 50.31 -2.05
CA ARG A 526 -21.63 50.68 -3.36
C ARG A 526 -20.48 51.65 -3.15
N PHE A 527 -19.41 51.48 -3.93
CA PHE A 527 -18.27 52.38 -3.92
C PHE A 527 -18.50 53.50 -4.95
N CYS A 528 -18.42 54.76 -4.51
CA CYS A 528 -18.54 55.91 -5.40
C CYS A 528 -17.32 56.81 -5.17
N SER A 529 -16.79 57.41 -6.25
CA SER A 529 -15.62 58.29 -6.22
C SER A 529 -16.07 59.73 -6.41
N ARG A 530 -15.57 60.65 -5.57
CA ARG A 530 -15.81 62.09 -5.68
C ARG A 530 -14.70 62.72 -6.52
N ILE A 531 -15.07 63.54 -7.51
CA ILE A 531 -14.14 64.35 -8.30
C ILE A 531 -14.29 65.81 -7.87
N ASP A 532 -13.18 66.54 -7.89
CA ASP A 532 -12.98 67.87 -7.29
C ASP A 532 -14.15 68.88 -7.45
N ASN A 533 -14.48 69.50 -6.31
CA ASN A 533 -15.29 70.72 -6.12
C ASN A 533 -16.71 70.81 -6.69
N GLN A 534 -17.37 69.71 -7.01
CA GLN A 534 -18.84 69.68 -7.10
C GLN A 534 -19.41 68.48 -6.34
N ASP A 535 -20.45 68.70 -5.54
CA ASP A 535 -21.20 67.67 -4.80
C ASP A 535 -22.04 66.79 -5.74
N ARG A 536 -21.38 66.07 -6.66
CA ARG A 536 -21.97 65.00 -7.47
C ARG A 536 -21.17 63.71 -7.29
N CYS A 537 -21.77 62.73 -6.63
CA CYS A 537 -21.28 61.35 -6.60
C CYS A 537 -21.75 60.62 -7.86
N ILE A 538 -20.82 60.16 -8.70
CA ILE A 538 -21.12 59.20 -9.75
C ILE A 538 -20.83 57.82 -9.18
N CYS A 539 -21.88 57.02 -9.04
CA CYS A 539 -21.74 55.62 -8.64
C CYS A 539 -21.53 54.79 -9.89
N PHE A 540 -20.30 54.30 -10.07
CA PHE A 540 -19.98 53.37 -11.14
C PHE A 540 -20.52 51.98 -10.79
N ALA A 541 -21.32 51.39 -11.67
CA ALA A 541 -21.38 49.94 -11.76
C ALA A 541 -20.04 49.48 -12.36
N VAL A 542 -19.04 49.30 -11.52
CA VAL A 542 -17.76 48.74 -11.96
C VAL A 542 -17.98 47.23 -12.13
N TYR A 543 -18.43 46.83 -13.31
CA TYR A 543 -17.98 45.55 -13.85
C TYR A 543 -16.47 45.71 -14.02
N PHE A 544 -15.69 45.12 -13.12
CA PHE A 544 -14.29 44.87 -13.43
C PHE A 544 -14.27 43.83 -14.55
N ASN A 545 -14.40 44.30 -15.80
CA ASN A 545 -13.83 43.59 -16.94
C ASN A 545 -12.31 43.69 -16.78
N LEU A 546 -11.76 42.91 -15.85
CA LEU A 546 -10.37 42.49 -15.92
C LEU A 546 -10.24 41.84 -17.29
N GLY A 547 -9.47 42.47 -18.17
CA GLY A 547 -9.43 42.08 -19.58
C GLY A 547 -9.15 40.59 -19.79
N ILE A 548 -9.45 40.11 -20.99
CA ILE A 548 -9.50 38.69 -21.32
C ILE A 548 -8.14 38.03 -21.02
N ALA A 549 -8.11 37.11 -20.05
CA ALA A 549 -6.96 36.26 -19.79
C ALA A 549 -6.96 35.12 -20.81
N SER A 550 -5.85 34.95 -21.54
CA SER A 550 -5.70 33.87 -22.50
C SER A 550 -4.55 32.96 -22.06
N LEU A 551 -4.83 31.66 -21.92
CA LEU A 551 -3.79 30.66 -21.71
C LEU A 551 -3.21 30.26 -23.07
N ASN A 552 -1.95 30.57 -23.31
CA ASN A 552 -1.22 30.19 -24.50
C ASN A 552 -0.33 28.98 -24.21
N ILE A 553 -0.56 27.89 -24.92
CA ILE A 553 0.15 26.62 -24.77
C ILE A 553 1.00 26.40 -26.02
N MET A 554 2.30 26.25 -25.85
CA MET A 554 3.23 25.86 -26.91
C MET A 554 3.26 24.33 -27.00
N TRP A 555 2.55 23.78 -27.98
CA TRP A 555 2.34 22.35 -28.15
C TRP A 555 3.36 21.71 -29.12
N PRO A 556 4.26 20.82 -28.67
CA PRO A 556 5.23 20.14 -29.53
C PRO A 556 4.57 19.10 -30.43
N LYS A 557 4.33 19.45 -31.69
CA LYS A 557 3.58 18.63 -32.64
C LYS A 557 4.46 17.65 -33.41
N GLU A 558 5.60 18.12 -33.93
CA GLU A 558 6.47 17.37 -34.84
C GLU A 558 7.95 17.62 -34.54
N ILE A 559 8.83 16.70 -34.93
CA ILE A 559 10.28 16.97 -35.00
C ILE A 559 10.65 17.74 -36.26
N ASN A 560 11.88 18.26 -36.34
CA ASN A 560 12.37 19.00 -37.50
C ASN A 560 12.29 18.22 -38.83
N ASN A 561 12.29 16.88 -38.77
CA ASN A 561 12.10 15.96 -39.90
C ASN A 561 10.63 15.71 -40.29
N LYS A 562 9.67 16.51 -39.81
CA LYS A 562 8.21 16.38 -40.08
C LYS A 562 7.57 15.06 -39.62
N LYS A 563 8.21 14.33 -38.69
CA LYS A 563 7.58 13.17 -38.02
C LYS A 563 6.82 13.64 -36.78
N TRP A 564 5.66 13.04 -36.51
CA TRP A 564 4.78 13.41 -35.41
C TRP A 564 5.36 13.06 -34.03
N LEU A 565 5.15 13.91 -33.03
CA LEU A 565 5.51 13.67 -31.62
C LEU A 565 4.24 13.45 -30.79
N LEU A 566 3.50 14.53 -30.51
CA LEU A 566 2.29 14.54 -29.71
C LEU A 566 1.09 14.95 -30.56
N TYR A 567 0.10 14.07 -30.62
CA TYR A 567 -1.15 14.31 -31.32
C TYR A 567 -2.25 14.69 -30.32
N LEU A 568 -2.76 15.91 -30.42
CA LEU A 568 -3.80 16.42 -29.53
C LEU A 568 -5.19 15.91 -29.94
N THR A 569 -5.90 15.23 -29.04
CA THR A 569 -7.21 14.63 -29.31
C THR A 569 -8.37 15.46 -28.78
N LYS A 570 -8.27 16.01 -27.56
CA LYS A 570 -9.36 16.78 -26.93
C LYS A 570 -8.80 17.70 -25.85
N ILE A 571 -9.42 18.85 -25.67
CA ILE A 571 -9.20 19.73 -24.50
C ILE A 571 -10.50 19.75 -23.70
N THR A 572 -10.42 19.52 -22.39
CA THR A 572 -11.56 19.63 -21.47
C THR A 572 -11.22 20.61 -20.35
N SER A 573 -12.22 21.34 -19.86
CA SER A 573 -12.09 22.23 -18.71
C SER A 573 -12.79 21.63 -17.48
N LYS A 574 -12.20 21.83 -16.31
CA LYS A 574 -12.86 21.62 -15.02
C LYS A 574 -13.10 23.00 -14.40
N ASN A 575 -14.31 23.22 -13.87
CA ASN A 575 -14.75 24.46 -13.19
C ASN A 575 -15.01 25.69 -14.08
N ILE A 576 -14.88 25.57 -15.41
CA ILE A 576 -15.25 26.63 -16.37
C ILE A 576 -16.08 26.00 -17.48
N GLU A 577 -17.27 26.51 -17.72
CA GLU A 577 -18.14 26.06 -18.82
C GLU A 577 -17.70 26.72 -20.15
N ASN A 578 -17.62 25.93 -21.22
CA ASN A 578 -17.43 26.38 -22.61
C ASN A 578 -16.10 27.09 -22.95
N VAL A 579 -14.94 26.51 -22.57
CA VAL A 579 -13.63 26.97 -23.08
C VAL A 579 -13.39 26.44 -24.50
N VAL A 580 -13.43 27.32 -25.50
CA VAL A 580 -13.13 27.00 -26.91
C VAL A 580 -11.73 27.51 -27.25
N CYS A 581 -10.78 26.60 -27.42
CA CYS A 581 -9.40 26.94 -27.78
C CYS A 581 -9.21 27.08 -29.30
N SER A 582 -8.32 27.99 -29.71
CA SER A 582 -7.96 28.28 -31.09
C SER A 582 -6.47 27.96 -31.35
N PRO A 583 -6.08 27.44 -32.52
CA PRO A 583 -6.90 27.09 -33.68
C PRO A 583 -7.60 25.72 -33.55
N THR A 584 -8.90 25.66 -33.82
CA THR A 584 -9.71 24.42 -33.72
C THR A 584 -9.28 23.34 -34.72
N GLY A 585 -8.68 23.72 -35.85
CA GLY A 585 -8.18 22.79 -36.87
C GLY A 585 -6.98 21.93 -36.43
N GLU A 586 -6.33 22.27 -35.32
CA GLU A 586 -5.21 21.50 -34.74
C GLU A 586 -5.69 20.49 -33.67
N ILE A 587 -6.94 20.60 -33.23
CA ILE A 587 -7.56 19.68 -32.27
C ILE A 587 -8.22 18.54 -33.05
N ASN A 588 -7.72 17.32 -32.86
CA ASN A 588 -8.23 16.11 -33.54
C ASN A 588 -8.29 16.20 -35.08
N SER A 589 -7.25 16.77 -35.72
CA SER A 589 -7.21 16.97 -37.19
C SER A 589 -7.41 15.68 -38.02
N LEU A 590 -6.83 14.56 -37.58
CA LEU A 590 -7.02 13.22 -38.14
C LEU A 590 -8.38 12.55 -37.82
N LYS A 591 -9.29 13.23 -37.11
CA LYS A 591 -10.63 12.71 -36.71
C LYS A 591 -10.58 11.32 -36.08
N LEU A 592 -9.58 11.07 -35.23
CA LEU A 592 -9.45 9.80 -34.54
C LEU A 592 -10.60 9.66 -33.54
N LYS A 593 -11.41 8.60 -33.70
CA LYS A 593 -12.47 8.26 -32.75
C LYS A 593 -11.87 7.83 -31.42
N GLU A 594 -12.50 8.24 -30.32
CA GLU A 594 -12.24 7.68 -29.00
C GLU A 594 -12.54 6.17 -29.05
N THR A 595 -11.65 5.36 -28.47
CA THR A 595 -11.98 4.00 -28.06
C THR A 595 -12.97 4.11 -26.91
N THR A 596 -14.25 4.23 -27.24
CA THR A 596 -15.35 3.97 -26.31
C THR A 596 -15.39 2.47 -26.07
N ASN A 597 -15.38 2.08 -24.79
CA ASN A 597 -15.60 0.75 -24.23
C ASN A 597 -16.03 -0.33 -25.25
N GLN A 598 -15.06 -1.02 -25.83
CA GLN A 598 -15.28 -2.33 -26.44
C GLN A 598 -14.12 -3.24 -26.02
N SER A 599 -14.49 -4.34 -25.37
CA SER A 599 -13.66 -5.52 -25.10
C SER A 599 -12.75 -5.79 -26.31
N ARG A 600 -11.43 -5.59 -26.15
CA ARG A 600 -10.47 -5.94 -27.19
C ARG A 600 -10.27 -7.45 -27.18
N LYS A 601 -10.98 -8.14 -28.08
CA LYS A 601 -10.58 -9.45 -28.58
C LYS A 601 -9.17 -9.35 -29.18
N LYS A 602 -8.31 -10.25 -28.71
CA LYS A 602 -6.97 -10.56 -29.21
C LYS A 602 -7.00 -10.69 -30.73
N ARG A 603 -6.20 -9.89 -31.44
CA ARG A 603 -5.90 -10.10 -32.86
C ARG A 603 -4.47 -10.60 -32.93
N GLU A 604 -4.32 -11.87 -33.27
CA GLU A 604 -3.05 -12.48 -33.64
C GLU A 604 -2.50 -11.77 -34.88
N ILE A 605 -1.22 -11.41 -34.85
CA ILE A 605 -0.48 -11.00 -36.03
C ILE A 605 0.78 -11.86 -36.09
N ASN A 606 0.90 -12.51 -37.24
CA ASN A 606 1.85 -13.54 -37.60
C ASN A 606 3.32 -13.05 -37.62
N LYS A 607 4.20 -14.01 -37.32
CA LYS A 607 5.65 -14.00 -37.59
C LYS A 607 5.97 -13.44 -38.98
N ALA A 608 6.97 -12.57 -39.04
CA ALA A 608 7.76 -12.34 -40.24
C ALA A 608 9.26 -12.38 -39.89
N GLU A 609 10.00 -13.12 -40.70
CA GLU A 609 11.41 -13.50 -40.62
C GLU A 609 12.41 -12.39 -40.95
N SER A 610 13.59 -12.52 -40.32
CA SER A 610 14.96 -12.32 -40.85
C SER A 610 15.35 -11.02 -41.58
N ASP A 611 16.34 -10.28 -41.04
CA ASP A 611 17.63 -10.20 -41.74
C ASP A 611 18.84 -9.82 -40.84
N LYS A 612 20.03 -10.32 -41.24
CA LYS A 612 21.29 -10.41 -40.49
C LYS A 612 22.29 -9.27 -40.77
N THR A 613 23.37 -9.25 -39.95
CA THR A 613 24.65 -8.50 -40.00
C THR A 613 24.62 -7.07 -39.40
N SER A 614 25.49 -6.64 -38.47
CA SER A 614 26.94 -6.85 -38.31
C SER A 614 27.43 -6.69 -36.84
N ILE A 615 28.51 -7.39 -36.49
CA ILE A 615 29.23 -7.44 -35.20
C ILE A 615 30.14 -6.22 -34.98
N ARG A 616 30.24 -5.68 -33.75
CA ARG A 616 31.44 -5.08 -33.11
C ARG A 616 31.22 -4.85 -31.58
N PRO A 617 32.28 -4.72 -30.76
CA PRO A 617 32.48 -5.50 -29.53
C PRO A 617 32.19 -4.75 -28.22
N PHE A 618 32.09 -5.51 -27.13
CA PHE A 618 31.98 -5.07 -25.74
C PHE A 618 33.03 -4.01 -25.35
N SER A 619 32.58 -2.89 -24.76
CA SER A 619 33.41 -2.01 -23.94
C SER A 619 32.84 -1.92 -22.53
N PHE A 620 33.67 -2.33 -21.57
CA PHE A 620 33.48 -2.34 -20.13
C PHE A 620 33.75 -0.92 -19.57
N PHE A 621 32.90 0.06 -19.86
CA PHE A 621 32.99 1.40 -19.26
C PHE A 621 31.60 1.98 -19.05
N SER A 622 31.38 2.61 -17.90
CA SER A 622 30.17 3.34 -17.50
C SER A 622 29.72 4.29 -18.62
N GLU A 623 28.77 3.87 -19.47
CA GLU A 623 28.13 4.79 -20.40
C GLU A 623 27.22 5.71 -19.59
N GLU A 624 27.55 7.00 -19.56
CA GLU A 624 26.65 8.06 -19.13
C GLU A 624 25.29 7.86 -19.82
N ARG A 625 24.20 7.87 -19.05
CA ARG A 625 22.84 7.67 -19.57
C ARG A 625 22.58 8.70 -20.68
N LYS A 626 22.35 8.24 -21.91
CA LYS A 626 22.10 9.11 -23.07
C LYS A 626 20.64 9.57 -23.00
N TYR A 627 20.43 10.87 -22.74
CA TYR A 627 19.09 11.48 -22.72
C TYR A 627 19.04 12.72 -23.60
N LYS A 628 17.84 13.09 -24.05
CA LYS A 628 17.61 14.29 -24.86
C LYS A 628 16.32 14.98 -24.42
N THR A 629 16.32 16.30 -24.48
CA THR A 629 15.14 17.12 -24.20
C THR A 629 14.62 17.74 -25.50
N LEU A 630 13.32 17.62 -25.76
CA LEU A 630 12.62 18.24 -26.87
C LEU A 630 11.74 19.38 -26.35
N ASP A 631 11.96 20.59 -26.87
CA ASP A 631 11.33 21.82 -26.42
C ASP A 631 11.06 22.79 -27.59
N CYS A 632 10.26 23.83 -27.29
CA CYS A 632 9.80 24.83 -28.26
C CYS A 632 10.58 26.16 -28.20
N THR A 633 11.77 26.21 -27.60
CA THR A 633 12.53 27.47 -27.41
C THR A 633 13.32 27.90 -28.66
N LYS A 634 14.06 29.02 -28.61
CA LYS A 634 14.69 29.69 -29.77
C LYS A 634 15.65 28.82 -30.62
N ASN A 635 16.12 27.68 -30.09
CA ASN A 635 16.91 26.68 -30.83
C ASN A 635 16.09 25.42 -31.22
N SER A 636 14.78 25.61 -31.46
CA SER A 636 13.70 24.61 -31.52
C SER A 636 14.13 23.20 -31.96
N THR A 637 14.10 22.28 -30.99
CA THR A 637 14.30 20.84 -31.21
C THR A 637 13.01 20.15 -31.68
N ALA A 638 11.86 20.77 -31.44
CA ALA A 638 10.55 20.38 -31.96
C ALA A 638 9.80 21.56 -32.62
N ARG A 639 9.00 21.27 -33.65
CA ARG A 639 8.04 22.20 -34.26
C ARG A 639 6.76 22.23 -33.44
N CYS A 640 6.45 23.42 -32.92
CA CYS A 640 5.33 23.60 -31.99
C CYS A 640 4.20 24.45 -32.58
N VAL A 641 2.99 24.19 -32.10
CA VAL A 641 1.78 24.94 -32.43
C VAL A 641 1.35 25.71 -31.18
N ASN A 642 1.01 26.99 -31.35
CA ASN A 642 0.48 27.79 -30.25
C ASN A 642 -1.04 27.62 -30.17
N ILE A 643 -1.50 27.05 -29.06
CA ILE A 643 -2.92 26.87 -28.75
C ILE A 643 -3.31 27.94 -27.72
N SER A 644 -4.25 28.80 -28.10
CA SER A 644 -4.76 29.87 -27.25
C SER A 644 -6.16 29.52 -26.75
N CYS A 645 -6.31 29.44 -25.43
CA CYS A 645 -7.58 29.17 -24.75
C CYS A 645 -8.01 30.41 -23.97
N PRO A 646 -9.03 31.16 -24.41
CA PRO A 646 -9.56 32.31 -23.67
C PRO A 646 -10.28 31.82 -22.41
N LEU A 647 -9.88 32.32 -21.25
CA LEU A 647 -10.48 32.02 -19.95
C LEU A 647 -11.47 33.13 -19.62
N LYS A 648 -12.76 32.90 -19.90
CA LYS A 648 -13.85 33.79 -19.52
C LYS A 648 -14.28 33.48 -18.08
N ASP A 649 -14.62 34.52 -17.32
CA ASP A 649 -15.18 34.43 -15.96
C ASP A 649 -14.28 33.68 -14.96
N LEU A 650 -13.05 34.17 -14.80
CA LEU A 650 -12.08 33.59 -13.86
C LEU A 650 -12.24 34.18 -12.45
N ASP A 651 -12.91 33.46 -11.55
CA ASP A 651 -13.11 33.91 -10.16
C ASP A 651 -11.88 33.64 -9.25
N SER A 652 -11.15 32.54 -9.45
CA SER A 652 -9.95 32.23 -8.63
C SER A 652 -9.00 31.14 -9.17
N SER A 653 -9.49 30.10 -9.87
CA SER A 653 -8.66 29.03 -10.44
C SER A 653 -9.28 28.40 -11.68
N ALA A 654 -8.44 27.99 -12.63
CA ALA A 654 -8.84 27.33 -13.87
C ALA A 654 -8.03 26.04 -14.07
N VAL A 655 -8.70 24.96 -14.46
CA VAL A 655 -8.06 23.68 -14.80
C VAL A 655 -8.43 23.29 -16.22
N LEU A 656 -7.42 23.19 -17.09
CA LEU A 656 -7.54 22.67 -18.44
C LEU A 656 -6.80 21.33 -18.54
N VAL A 657 -7.50 20.31 -19.04
CA VAL A 657 -6.98 18.94 -19.24
C VAL A 657 -6.86 18.69 -20.74
N LEU A 658 -5.63 18.48 -21.20
CA LEU A 658 -5.32 18.15 -22.59
C LEU A 658 -5.16 16.63 -22.73
N HIS A 659 -5.94 16.03 -23.62
CA HIS A 659 -5.81 14.62 -24.00
C HIS A 659 -4.97 14.53 -25.27
N SER A 660 -3.93 13.69 -25.25
CA SER A 660 -3.05 13.48 -26.39
C SER A 660 -2.65 12.01 -26.58
N ARG A 661 -2.16 11.69 -27.78
CA ARG A 661 -1.54 10.40 -28.13
C ARG A 661 -0.11 10.62 -28.55
N LEU A 662 0.74 9.65 -28.25
CA LEU A 662 2.15 9.63 -28.64
C LEU A 662 2.34 8.83 -29.94
N TRP A 663 3.17 9.32 -30.86
CA TRP A 663 3.39 8.64 -32.15
C TRP A 663 4.55 7.64 -32.09
N ASN A 664 4.24 6.38 -31.76
CA ASN A 664 5.23 5.33 -31.45
C ASN A 664 6.37 5.19 -32.49
N SER A 665 6.06 5.19 -33.79
CA SER A 665 7.07 4.98 -34.84
C SER A 665 8.20 6.02 -34.81
N THR A 666 7.89 7.28 -34.49
CA THR A 666 8.89 8.34 -34.40
C THR A 666 9.91 8.08 -33.30
N PHE A 667 9.47 7.56 -32.14
CA PHE A 667 10.34 7.29 -31.00
C PHE A 667 11.21 6.06 -31.23
N LEU A 668 10.67 5.02 -31.87
CA LEU A 668 11.38 3.80 -32.21
C LEU A 668 12.42 4.00 -33.33
N GLU A 669 12.15 4.91 -34.27
CA GLU A 669 13.05 5.17 -35.39
C GLU A 669 14.15 6.19 -35.07
N GLU A 670 13.82 7.29 -34.38
CA GLU A 670 14.74 8.43 -34.22
C GLU A 670 15.44 8.46 -32.85
N PHE A 671 14.84 7.84 -31.83
CA PHE A 671 15.27 7.98 -30.42
C PHE A 671 15.50 6.63 -29.72
N SER A 672 15.53 5.52 -30.44
CA SER A 672 15.72 4.17 -29.87
C SER A 672 17.08 3.95 -29.20
N ASN A 673 18.05 4.82 -29.47
CA ASN A 673 19.39 4.81 -28.86
C ASN A 673 19.48 5.62 -27.55
N LEU A 674 18.39 6.28 -27.13
CA LEU A 674 18.32 7.05 -25.88
C LEU A 674 17.68 6.22 -24.76
N ASN A 675 18.13 6.42 -23.52
CA ASN A 675 17.54 5.76 -22.35
C ASN A 675 16.16 6.34 -22.01
N TYR A 676 16.04 7.66 -22.11
CA TYR A 676 14.79 8.38 -21.96
C TYR A 676 14.89 9.74 -22.65
N LEU A 677 13.72 10.30 -22.94
CA LEU A 677 13.54 11.55 -23.65
C LEU A 677 12.51 12.38 -22.89
N ASP A 678 12.83 13.64 -22.62
CA ASP A 678 11.89 14.59 -22.01
C ASP A 678 11.29 15.50 -23.10
N ILE A 679 9.96 15.51 -23.24
CA ILE A 679 9.23 16.47 -24.09
C ILE A 679 8.66 17.55 -23.18
N ILE A 680 9.06 18.80 -23.39
CA ILE A 680 8.62 19.95 -22.59
C ILE A 680 7.50 20.69 -23.32
N VAL A 681 6.33 20.78 -22.66
CA VAL A 681 5.21 21.61 -23.08
C VAL A 681 5.22 22.86 -22.22
N LYS A 682 5.27 24.05 -22.83
CA LYS A 682 5.26 25.32 -22.11
C LYS A 682 3.88 25.97 -22.18
N ALA A 683 3.40 26.51 -21.07
CA ALA A 683 2.17 27.27 -21.03
C ALA A 683 2.40 28.64 -20.36
N MET A 684 1.86 29.69 -20.96
CA MET A 684 1.96 31.08 -20.51
C MET A 684 0.58 31.71 -20.44
N ILE A 685 0.28 32.37 -19.33
CA ILE A 685 -0.93 33.19 -19.21
C ILE A 685 -0.60 34.60 -19.66
N ILE A 686 -1.37 35.13 -20.62
CA ILE A 686 -1.28 36.50 -21.10
C ILE A 686 -2.55 37.24 -20.72
N PHE A 687 -2.38 38.43 -20.13
CA PHE A 687 -3.46 39.34 -19.81
C PHE A 687 -3.47 40.49 -20.82
N GLN A 688 -4.58 40.68 -21.54
CA GLN A 688 -4.80 41.88 -22.35
C GLN A 688 -5.64 42.86 -21.55
N SER A 689 -5.01 43.88 -20.94
CA SER A 689 -5.69 44.96 -20.22
C SER A 689 -5.52 46.28 -20.97
N GLU A 690 -6.59 47.04 -21.15
CA GLU A 690 -6.57 48.40 -21.70
C GLU A 690 -6.17 49.46 -20.66
N ALA A 691 -6.15 49.11 -19.37
CA ALA A 691 -5.74 49.99 -18.27
C ALA A 691 -4.29 49.69 -17.84
N ASN A 692 -3.61 50.73 -17.31
CA ASN A 692 -2.23 50.77 -16.76
C ASN A 692 -1.96 49.80 -15.57
N VAL A 693 -2.32 48.53 -15.70
CA VAL A 693 -2.11 47.48 -14.70
C VAL A 693 -1.07 46.50 -15.25
N VAL A 694 0.14 46.54 -14.68
CA VAL A 694 1.20 45.59 -15.03
C VAL A 694 1.03 44.32 -14.21
N VAL A 695 0.34 43.32 -14.77
CA VAL A 695 0.29 41.97 -14.21
C VAL A 695 1.47 41.17 -14.77
N LYS A 696 2.24 40.51 -13.90
CA LYS A 696 3.34 39.64 -14.35
C LYS A 696 2.76 38.37 -14.97
N ASN A 697 3.14 38.08 -16.20
CA ASN A 697 2.83 36.82 -16.86
C ASN A 697 3.41 35.65 -16.04
N ALA A 698 2.61 34.60 -15.85
CA ALA A 698 3.05 33.36 -15.23
C ALA A 698 3.35 32.33 -16.33
N GLU A 699 4.55 31.74 -16.28
CA GLU A 699 5.01 30.66 -17.15
C GLU A 699 5.10 29.36 -16.35
N THR A 700 4.68 28.25 -16.96
CA THR A 700 4.82 26.90 -16.40
C THR A 700 5.31 25.93 -17.47
N GLU A 701 6.09 24.94 -17.06
CA GLU A 701 6.65 23.90 -17.93
C GLU A 701 6.16 22.53 -17.46
N VAL A 702 5.64 21.73 -18.39
CA VAL A 702 5.19 20.36 -18.17
C VAL A 702 6.14 19.41 -18.88
N ARG A 703 6.70 18.46 -18.14
CA ARG A 703 7.64 17.46 -18.67
C ARG A 703 6.91 16.13 -18.92
N VAL A 704 6.97 15.65 -20.15
CA VAL A 704 6.51 14.32 -20.55
C VAL A 704 7.73 13.46 -20.83
N THR A 705 8.03 12.50 -19.96
CA THR A 705 9.17 11.60 -20.13
C THR A 705 8.74 10.35 -20.90
N VAL A 706 9.41 10.09 -22.02
CA VAL A 706 9.22 8.93 -22.89
C VAL A 706 10.43 8.01 -22.73
N PHE A 707 10.18 6.72 -22.51
CA PHE A 707 11.20 5.68 -22.49
C PHE A 707 11.08 4.88 -23.78
N PRO A 708 11.94 5.13 -24.78
CA PRO A 708 11.96 4.35 -26.01
C PRO A 708 12.31 2.91 -25.66
N ASP A 709 11.49 1.96 -26.10
CA ASP A 709 11.74 0.55 -25.89
C ASP A 709 13.08 0.18 -26.57
N GLN A 710 14.05 -0.27 -25.78
CA GLN A 710 15.29 -0.75 -26.35
C GLN A 710 14.96 -2.01 -27.13
N ARG A 711 15.34 -2.06 -28.41
CA ARG A 711 15.39 -3.36 -29.09
C ARG A 711 16.35 -4.20 -28.28
N VAL A 712 15.81 -5.12 -27.50
CA VAL A 712 16.57 -6.11 -26.74
C VAL A 712 17.60 -6.66 -27.71
N THR A 713 18.87 -6.43 -27.40
CA THR A 713 19.95 -7.20 -28.01
C THR A 713 19.61 -8.65 -27.71
N GLN A 714 19.08 -9.31 -28.72
CA GLN A 714 18.80 -10.73 -28.70
C GLN A 714 20.10 -11.39 -28.21
N TYR A 715 20.09 -11.92 -26.99
CA TYR A 715 21.17 -12.75 -26.49
C TYR A 715 21.20 -13.97 -27.41
N PHE A 716 21.97 -13.87 -28.48
CA PHE A 716 22.33 -15.02 -29.29
C PHE A 716 23.09 -15.94 -28.35
N GLY A 717 22.44 -17.04 -27.98
CA GLY A 717 23.05 -18.12 -27.23
C GLY A 717 24.43 -18.42 -27.80
N VAL A 718 25.37 -18.67 -26.90
CA VAL A 718 26.75 -19.02 -27.23
C VAL A 718 26.76 -20.04 -28.37
N PRO A 719 27.40 -19.76 -29.51
CA PRO A 719 27.45 -20.68 -30.63
C PRO A 719 27.91 -22.07 -30.18
N TRP A 720 27.20 -23.12 -30.60
CA TRP A 720 27.44 -24.49 -30.15
C TRP A 720 28.90 -24.95 -30.32
N TRP A 721 29.63 -24.40 -31.29
CA TRP A 721 31.05 -24.70 -31.49
C TRP A 721 31.93 -24.24 -30.32
N ILE A 722 31.57 -23.16 -29.61
CA ILE A 722 32.32 -22.68 -28.43
C ILE A 722 32.12 -23.66 -27.26
N ILE A 723 30.89 -24.15 -27.08
CA ILE A 723 30.59 -25.19 -26.07
C ILE A 723 31.36 -26.47 -26.41
N PHE A 724 31.38 -26.86 -27.69
CA PHE A 724 32.12 -28.03 -28.15
C PHE A 724 33.63 -27.91 -27.90
N VAL A 725 34.24 -26.76 -28.21
CA VAL A 725 35.67 -26.52 -27.98
C VAL A 725 36.00 -26.50 -26.48
N ALA A 726 35.13 -25.92 -25.65
CA ALA A 726 35.30 -25.91 -24.19
C ALA A 726 35.26 -27.33 -23.59
N ILE A 727 34.33 -28.18 -24.05
CA ILE A 727 34.26 -29.59 -23.65
C ILE A 727 35.52 -30.33 -24.08
N LEU A 728 36.02 -30.10 -25.30
CA LEU A 728 37.21 -30.75 -25.81
C LEU A 728 38.47 -30.37 -25.00
N LEU A 729 38.60 -29.09 -24.63
CA LEU A 729 39.68 -28.61 -23.75
C LEU A 729 39.57 -29.20 -22.34
N ALA A 730 38.37 -29.29 -21.78
CA ALA A 730 38.14 -29.87 -20.46
C ALA A 730 38.51 -31.37 -20.42
N ILE A 731 38.14 -32.12 -21.45
CA ILE A 731 38.50 -33.55 -21.59
C ILE A 731 40.02 -33.71 -21.72
N LEU A 732 40.68 -32.85 -22.50
CA LEU A 732 42.13 -32.90 -22.68
C LEU A 732 42.88 -32.60 -21.36
N LEU A 733 42.39 -31.65 -20.57
CA LEU A 733 42.89 -31.37 -19.22
C LEU A 733 42.69 -32.57 -18.28
N LEU A 734 41.54 -33.23 -18.34
CA LEU A 734 41.23 -34.38 -17.50
C LEU A 734 42.12 -35.59 -17.83
N VAL A 735 42.38 -35.85 -19.12
CA VAL A 735 43.31 -36.91 -19.55
C VAL A 735 44.74 -36.61 -19.10
N LEU A 736 45.17 -35.35 -19.18
CA LEU A 736 46.49 -34.93 -18.72
C LEU A 736 46.63 -35.06 -17.19
N LEU A 737 45.56 -34.74 -16.45
CA LEU A 737 45.49 -34.94 -15.01
C LEU A 737 45.55 -36.43 -14.63
N MET A 738 44.81 -37.30 -15.34
CA MET A 738 44.90 -38.75 -15.14
C MET A 738 46.29 -39.29 -15.43
N PHE A 739 46.95 -38.80 -16.48
CA PHE A 739 48.32 -39.20 -16.81
C PHE A 739 49.31 -38.77 -15.72
N LEU A 740 49.18 -37.54 -15.19
CA LEU A 740 49.98 -37.06 -14.07
C LEU A 740 49.75 -37.90 -12.81
N LEU A 741 48.49 -38.18 -12.45
CA LEU A 741 48.14 -39.02 -11.30
C LEU A 741 48.65 -40.47 -11.45
N TRP A 742 48.64 -41.00 -12.67
CA TRP A 742 49.23 -42.32 -12.97
C TRP A 742 50.75 -42.31 -12.86
N LYS A 743 51.43 -41.27 -13.35
CA LYS A 743 52.88 -41.09 -13.21
C LYS A 743 53.32 -40.84 -11.76
N CYS A 744 52.47 -40.20 -10.97
CA CYS A 744 52.66 -40.01 -9.52
C CYS A 744 52.34 -41.28 -8.69
N GLY A 745 51.97 -42.40 -9.33
CA GLY A 745 51.83 -43.69 -8.67
C GLY A 745 50.53 -43.89 -7.88
N PHE A 746 49.54 -43.01 -8.06
CA PHE A 746 48.27 -43.03 -7.32
C PHE A 746 47.41 -44.29 -7.58
N PHE A 747 47.61 -44.98 -8.70
CA PHE A 747 46.83 -46.17 -9.10
C PHE A 747 47.52 -47.52 -8.84
N LYS A 748 48.58 -47.57 -8.01
CA LYS A 748 49.13 -48.87 -7.58
C LYS A 748 48.34 -49.40 -6.39
N HIS A 749 47.49 -50.40 -6.62
CA HIS A 749 46.90 -51.19 -5.53
C HIS A 749 47.94 -52.10 -4.88
N SER A 750 47.96 -52.09 -3.54
CA SER A 750 48.66 -53.07 -2.70
C SER A 750 47.88 -54.39 -2.69
N GLN A 751 48.52 -55.48 -3.13
CA GLN A 751 48.02 -56.85 -2.92
C GLN A 751 48.21 -57.22 -1.44
N PHE A 752 47.13 -57.56 -0.75
CA PHE A 752 47.17 -58.29 0.52
C PHE A 752 47.18 -59.79 0.20
N ASP A 753 48.22 -60.47 0.66
CA ASP A 753 48.32 -61.93 0.72
C ASP A 753 48.02 -62.33 2.16
N ASP A 754 46.99 -63.14 2.39
CA ASP A 754 46.76 -63.79 3.68
C ASP A 754 46.18 -65.18 3.47
N SER A 755 47.02 -66.16 3.76
CA SER A 755 46.78 -67.59 3.75
C SER A 755 46.59 -68.06 5.20
N VAL A 756 45.37 -68.43 5.61
CA VAL A 756 45.14 -69.22 6.84
C VAL A 756 43.76 -69.95 6.82
N PRO A 757 43.51 -70.99 7.66
CA PRO A 757 43.02 -72.29 7.20
C PRO A 757 41.54 -72.56 7.60
N GLN A 758 40.96 -73.59 6.99
CA GLN A 758 39.63 -74.11 7.32
C GLN A 758 39.56 -74.67 8.75
N TYR A 759 38.61 -74.18 9.55
CA TYR A 759 37.99 -74.94 10.65
C TYR A 759 36.46 -74.83 10.61
N HIS A 760 35.81 -75.97 10.81
CA HIS A 760 34.36 -76.13 10.86
C HIS A 760 33.77 -75.51 12.13
N GLY A 761 32.67 -74.78 12.00
CA GLY A 761 31.94 -74.15 13.12
C GLY A 761 30.43 -74.04 12.87
N VAL A 762 29.74 -75.09 13.30
CA VAL A 762 28.34 -75.27 13.74
C VAL A 762 27.33 -74.11 13.62
N TRP A 763 26.16 -74.42 13.07
CA TRP A 763 24.94 -73.60 13.00
C TRP A 763 24.22 -73.50 14.35
N ILE A 764 23.92 -72.28 14.81
CA ILE A 764 23.00 -72.04 15.94
C ILE A 764 21.70 -71.42 15.42
N ARG A 765 20.59 -72.05 15.80
CA ARG A 765 19.22 -71.75 15.41
C ARG A 765 18.68 -70.54 16.19
N LYS A 766 17.90 -69.72 15.49
CA LYS A 766 17.15 -68.56 16.01
C LYS A 766 16.00 -69.04 16.91
N GLU A 767 15.97 -68.59 18.16
CA GLU A 767 14.90 -68.91 19.13
C GLU A 767 13.82 -67.81 19.17
N LYS A 768 12.57 -68.23 19.40
CA LYS A 768 11.32 -67.43 19.37
C LYS A 768 10.75 -67.26 20.79
N ARG A 769 10.28 -66.03 21.06
CA ARG A 769 9.11 -65.56 21.86
C ARG A 769 8.85 -65.95 23.33
N GLU A 770 8.55 -64.89 24.11
CA GLU A 770 7.50 -64.66 25.15
C GLU A 770 7.44 -65.57 26.40
N PRO A 771 6.70 -65.23 27.47
CA PRO A 771 6.31 -63.94 28.09
C PRO A 771 6.78 -63.87 29.57
N PHE A 772 6.64 -62.73 30.26
CA PHE A 772 6.91 -62.61 31.70
C PHE A 772 5.59 -62.45 32.46
N GLU A 773 5.22 -63.46 33.27
CA GLU A 773 4.16 -63.40 34.27
C GLU A 773 4.76 -63.63 35.67
N ASP A 774 4.24 -62.89 36.64
CA ASP A 774 4.64 -62.82 38.05
C ASP A 774 4.56 -64.14 38.83
N LYS A 775 5.42 -64.32 39.85
CA LYS A 775 5.02 -64.54 41.27
C LYS A 775 6.19 -64.83 42.24
N ILE A 776 6.18 -64.07 43.35
CA ILE A 776 6.35 -64.45 44.77
C ILE A 776 7.66 -65.13 45.20
N LYS A 777 8.44 -64.40 46.01
CA LYS A 777 8.64 -64.71 47.43
C LYS A 777 8.94 -63.46 48.23
#